data_AF-A0A951XKN3-F1
#
_entry.id   AF-A0A951XKN3-F1
#
_cell.length_a   1.000
_cell.length_b   1.000
_cell.length_c   1.000
_cell.angle_alpha   90.00
_cell.angle_beta   90.00
_cell.angle_gamma   90.00
#
_symmetry.space_group_name_H-M   'P 1'
#
loop_
_entity.id
_entity.type
_entity.pdbx_description
1 polymer ?
#
loop_
_entity_poly.entity_id
_entity_poly.type
_entity_poly.pdbx_seq_one_letter_code
_entity_poly.pdbx_strand_id
1 'polypeptide(L)'
;MKNFKSFLVSLAAVSFFLGLNSHAATPPPGGGGGPPAPVAYFPSSKIMQGDQPLLQSYTLSITSPSNLPAGVVTPLTMLGTVLSKPEGVDDGAALSFLSFSPSTLAFTGPNEVRSVTVTVDVPLGNFAGNYAYRIKHTGWPSGVPVTDEGATVNALVSPAATTDESPPTVILQSPVDGTQYVYYPATGEPAKVPVFFEATVNETADPINGLLAYINGVPQAGVTTTGIGTHVATGSLELALVEPGTYAVRVTASNQHGTSEDSGDFTVVVSAPPPTISVASPAPGSNYTFPAGGTGVSVPVTYTATSLYGNITATNATLNGAPIPTLQLDGVGTSLVATGSATLSITTPGSYVLNFTAANAYDLAVPVTVPFTVSSYEPLPTVTIVTPEDDAVFTRTLGDPATAVNFSFTGGTDFGTVESVTVLLDGEPVVATINGEGTASITGSFTQSFSTAGTHTLTVTLNNGYSTATDSTTFTIKETSGEICANLTWLPPISLNKTVQGGSVMPIKFTLQCQGEFVRNESVLISIYEILPDGTETDPVLYPYGSGSPNPAEYAITGPMYHLNYPTAEGVHRYRIEVYLPLSADGTNLQLLGTKDLLTKGDDKDCKSDKSNKSGKSDKSDKSFKSDKSNKSGKSDKSIKSGKSDKWGKSDKSIKSDKSDKSSKSNKSDKGSKSDKSGKSDKYSTGNPGNHKSVGGAGEQPDGRDNWGSGDKGKSNGKSDKGKTSSKSKYPSKR
;
A
#
# COMPACT_ATOMS: atom_id res chain seq x y z
N MET A 1 -45.10 45.81 -27.77
CA MET A 1 -46.54 45.42 -27.77
C MET A 1 -47.17 45.75 -29.14
N LYS A 2 -48.45 45.44 -29.34
CA LYS A 2 -49.16 45.55 -30.64
C LYS A 2 -49.39 47.01 -31.12
N ASN A 3 -49.51 47.16 -32.45
CA ASN A 3 -50.26 48.20 -33.17
C ASN A 3 -49.78 49.67 -33.07
N PHE A 4 -48.92 50.09 -33.99
CA PHE A 4 -49.02 51.44 -34.57
C PHE A 4 -49.90 51.36 -35.83
N LYS A 5 -50.96 52.17 -35.91
CA LYS A 5 -51.83 52.25 -37.10
C LYS A 5 -51.41 53.45 -37.96
N SER A 6 -51.13 53.19 -39.24
CA SER A 6 -50.94 54.24 -40.24
C SER A 6 -52.20 55.10 -40.39
N PHE A 7 -52.04 56.42 -40.40
CA PHE A 7 -53.12 57.40 -40.57
C PHE A 7 -53.07 57.99 -41.98
N LEU A 8 -53.46 57.19 -42.96
CA LEU A 8 -53.43 57.54 -44.38
C LEU A 8 -54.71 58.33 -44.76
N VAL A 9 -54.66 59.66 -44.62
CA VAL A 9 -55.77 60.54 -45.02
C VAL A 9 -55.79 60.69 -46.55
N SER A 10 -56.91 60.26 -47.16
CA SER A 10 -57.12 60.40 -48.60
C SER A 10 -57.49 61.85 -48.95
N LEU A 11 -56.71 62.47 -49.85
CA LEU A 11 -57.04 63.76 -50.45
C LEU A 11 -57.53 63.53 -51.89
N ALA A 12 -58.85 63.53 -52.08
CA ALA A 12 -59.47 63.31 -53.39
C ALA A 12 -59.32 64.53 -54.30
N ALA A 13 -58.83 64.32 -55.52
CA ALA A 13 -58.75 65.37 -56.54
C ALA A 13 -60.14 65.67 -57.11
N VAL A 14 -60.54 66.95 -57.13
CA VAL A 14 -61.75 67.43 -57.80
C VAL A 14 -61.36 68.52 -58.80
N SER A 15 -60.99 68.10 -60.01
CA SER A 15 -60.74 68.98 -61.15
C SER A 15 -61.91 68.89 -62.13
N PHE A 16 -62.85 69.83 -62.06
CA PHE A 16 -63.90 69.92 -63.08
C PHE A 16 -64.48 71.33 -63.21
N PHE A 17 -64.14 72.01 -64.32
CA PHE A 17 -65.06 72.94 -64.99
C PHE A 17 -64.72 73.04 -66.47
N LEU A 18 -65.69 72.71 -67.33
CA LEU A 18 -65.62 72.93 -68.77
C LEU A 18 -66.20 74.30 -69.10
N GLY A 19 -65.49 75.08 -69.92
CA GLY A 19 -66.01 76.28 -70.57
C GLY A 19 -65.71 76.19 -72.07
N LEU A 20 -66.75 76.26 -72.90
CA LEU A 20 -66.62 76.06 -74.36
C LEU A 20 -66.18 77.34 -75.10
N ASN A 21 -65.69 77.13 -76.33
CA ASN A 21 -65.38 78.17 -77.31
C ASN A 21 -66.53 79.17 -77.53
N SER A 22 -66.17 80.43 -77.77
CA SER A 22 -66.96 81.35 -78.60
C SER A 22 -66.04 82.11 -79.57
N HIS A 23 -66.12 81.78 -80.86
CA HIS A 23 -65.71 82.70 -81.93
C HIS A 23 -66.76 83.81 -82.06
N ALA A 24 -66.37 85.09 -82.12
CA ALA A 24 -66.99 86.10 -82.99
C ALA A 24 -66.26 87.46 -82.97
N ALA A 25 -66.28 88.11 -84.13
CA ALA A 25 -66.38 89.55 -84.40
C ALA A 25 -65.54 90.58 -83.59
N THR A 26 -64.80 91.40 -84.35
CA THR A 26 -64.38 92.76 -83.96
C THR A 26 -65.53 93.76 -84.06
N PRO A 27 -65.71 94.66 -83.07
CA PRO A 27 -66.45 95.92 -83.22
C PRO A 27 -65.51 97.16 -83.29
N PRO A 28 -65.99 98.31 -83.79
CA PRO A 28 -65.22 99.56 -83.95
C PRO A 28 -65.09 100.39 -82.64
N PRO A 29 -64.22 101.42 -82.61
CA PRO A 29 -63.94 102.18 -81.38
C PRO A 29 -65.02 103.22 -81.02
N GLY A 30 -65.38 103.30 -79.73
CA GLY A 30 -66.24 104.33 -79.14
C GLY A 30 -66.44 104.05 -77.65
N GLY A 31 -66.07 104.99 -76.78
CA GLY A 31 -65.89 104.72 -75.35
C GLY A 31 -67.18 104.49 -74.54
N GLY A 32 -67.11 103.59 -73.56
CA GLY A 32 -68.21 103.33 -72.62
C GLY A 32 -68.01 102.12 -71.70
N GLY A 33 -67.19 102.28 -70.65
CA GLY A 33 -67.22 101.41 -69.45
C GLY A 33 -67.19 99.88 -69.66
N GLY A 34 -66.12 99.35 -70.24
CA GLY A 34 -65.90 97.89 -70.28
C GLY A 34 -65.74 97.28 -68.87
N PRO A 35 -66.08 96.00 -68.68
CA PRO A 35 -65.96 95.33 -67.39
C PRO A 35 -64.50 95.28 -66.89
N PRO A 36 -64.27 95.22 -65.57
CA PRO A 36 -62.92 95.19 -65.01
C PRO A 36 -62.18 93.93 -65.44
N ALA A 37 -60.97 94.10 -65.98
CA ALA A 37 -60.16 92.99 -66.44
C ALA A 37 -59.36 92.37 -65.27
N PRO A 38 -59.24 91.03 -65.19
CA PRO A 38 -58.60 90.36 -64.06
C PRO A 38 -57.08 90.38 -64.14
N VAL A 39 -56.43 90.40 -62.98
CA VAL A 39 -55.01 90.06 -62.80
C VAL A 39 -54.91 88.54 -62.63
N ALA A 40 -54.17 87.86 -63.51
CA ALA A 40 -53.98 86.41 -63.39
C ALA A 40 -52.72 86.07 -62.59
N TYR A 41 -52.81 85.03 -61.76
CA TYR A 41 -51.73 84.54 -60.90
C TYR A 41 -51.49 83.05 -61.14
N PHE A 42 -50.23 82.64 -61.29
CA PHE A 42 -49.83 81.25 -61.47
C PHE A 42 -48.59 80.88 -60.62
N PRO A 43 -48.69 79.93 -59.69
CA PRO A 43 -49.92 79.28 -59.23
C PRO A 43 -50.81 80.25 -58.43
N SER A 44 -52.13 80.16 -58.60
CA SER A 44 -53.09 80.96 -57.81
C SER A 44 -53.18 80.51 -56.35
N SER A 45 -52.80 79.27 -56.03
CA SER A 45 -52.63 78.79 -54.66
C SER A 45 -51.41 77.87 -54.53
N LYS A 46 -50.66 78.01 -53.43
CA LYS A 46 -49.48 77.21 -53.08
C LYS A 46 -49.65 76.62 -51.68
N ILE A 47 -49.10 75.42 -51.47
CA ILE A 47 -48.93 74.79 -50.16
C ILE A 47 -47.42 74.58 -49.91
N MET A 48 -47.01 74.78 -48.67
CA MET A 48 -45.70 74.51 -48.10
C MET A 48 -45.88 73.72 -46.79
N GLN A 49 -44.94 72.84 -46.47
CA GLN A 49 -44.96 72.05 -45.23
C GLN A 49 -43.55 71.70 -44.79
N GLY A 50 -43.32 71.71 -43.47
CA GLY A 50 -42.11 71.19 -42.83
C GLY A 50 -42.05 71.60 -41.36
N ASP A 51 -40.97 71.22 -40.69
CA ASP A 51 -40.77 71.49 -39.27
C ASP A 51 -40.00 72.80 -39.07
N GLN A 52 -40.01 73.39 -37.86
CA GLN A 52 -39.23 74.60 -37.60
C GLN A 52 -37.71 74.31 -37.59
N PRO A 53 -36.87 75.19 -38.20
CA PRO A 53 -37.22 76.40 -38.95
C PRO A 53 -37.65 76.08 -40.39
N LEU A 54 -38.80 76.59 -40.82
CA LEU A 54 -39.35 76.37 -42.16
C LEU A 54 -38.93 77.50 -43.11
N LEU A 55 -37.90 77.24 -43.93
CA LEU A 55 -37.50 78.12 -45.04
C LEU A 55 -37.85 77.48 -46.39
N GLN A 56 -38.86 78.00 -47.10
CA GLN A 56 -39.26 77.54 -48.43
C GLN A 56 -39.63 78.70 -49.37
N SER A 57 -39.34 78.56 -50.66
CA SER A 57 -39.65 79.58 -51.67
C SER A 57 -40.26 79.00 -52.95
N TYR A 58 -40.97 79.83 -53.71
CA TYR A 58 -41.50 79.48 -55.03
C TYR A 58 -41.60 80.69 -55.96
N THR A 59 -41.52 80.44 -57.26
CA THR A 59 -41.80 81.45 -58.29
C THR A 59 -43.30 81.62 -58.47
N LEU A 60 -43.80 82.84 -58.27
CA LEU A 60 -45.15 83.27 -58.59
C LEU A 60 -45.10 84.13 -59.87
N SER A 61 -45.80 83.69 -60.91
CA SER A 61 -45.97 84.45 -62.15
C SER A 61 -47.30 85.21 -62.13
N ILE A 62 -47.28 86.44 -62.63
CA ILE A 62 -48.38 87.40 -62.59
C ILE A 62 -48.55 88.00 -63.99
N THR A 63 -49.78 88.04 -64.48
CA THR A 63 -50.13 88.60 -65.80
C THR A 63 -50.90 89.91 -65.64
N SER A 64 -50.47 90.97 -66.33
CA SER A 64 -51.19 92.25 -66.33
C SER A 64 -52.57 92.13 -67.00
N PRO A 65 -53.58 92.90 -66.52
CA PRO A 65 -54.93 92.83 -67.05
C PRO A 65 -54.96 93.31 -68.50
N SER A 66 -55.90 92.76 -69.28
CA SER A 66 -56.02 93.00 -70.73
C SER A 66 -56.37 94.45 -71.12
N ASN A 67 -56.70 95.30 -70.14
CA ASN A 67 -57.00 96.72 -70.32
C ASN A 67 -55.90 97.68 -69.82
N LEU A 68 -54.72 97.17 -69.42
CA LEU A 68 -53.60 98.05 -69.03
C LEU A 68 -53.10 98.84 -70.26
N PRO A 69 -52.93 100.18 -70.17
CA PRO A 69 -52.43 100.98 -71.29
C PRO A 69 -51.03 100.55 -71.75
N ALA A 70 -50.86 100.36 -73.06
CA ALA A 70 -49.55 100.04 -73.64
C ALA A 70 -48.63 101.28 -73.68
N GLY A 71 -47.35 101.07 -73.38
CA GLY A 71 -46.30 102.10 -73.43
C GLY A 71 -46.10 102.89 -72.13
N VAL A 72 -46.87 102.63 -71.08
CA VAL A 72 -46.73 103.29 -69.77
C VAL A 72 -46.17 102.31 -68.74
N VAL A 73 -44.98 102.61 -68.21
CA VAL A 73 -44.37 101.81 -67.14
C VAL A 73 -45.18 101.97 -65.86
N THR A 74 -45.85 100.90 -65.44
CA THR A 74 -46.68 100.79 -64.24
C THR A 74 -45.91 99.97 -63.19
N PRO A 75 -45.28 100.61 -62.18
CA PRO A 75 -44.66 99.90 -61.06
C PRO A 75 -45.72 99.47 -60.05
N LEU A 76 -45.71 98.19 -59.68
CA LEU A 76 -46.63 97.58 -58.74
C LEU A 76 -45.87 96.98 -57.56
N THR A 77 -46.14 97.43 -56.34
CA THR A 77 -45.53 96.88 -55.13
C THR A 77 -46.30 95.64 -54.67
N MET A 78 -45.55 94.58 -54.36
CA MET A 78 -46.08 93.34 -53.79
C MET A 78 -46.60 93.59 -52.38
N LEU A 79 -47.81 93.14 -52.07
CA LEU A 79 -48.37 93.14 -50.71
C LEU A 79 -48.75 91.73 -50.28
N GLY A 80 -48.31 91.36 -49.09
CA GLY A 80 -48.84 90.24 -48.33
C GLY A 80 -50.01 90.68 -47.43
N THR A 81 -50.90 89.75 -47.11
CA THR A 81 -51.92 89.93 -46.08
C THR A 81 -52.13 88.60 -45.38
N VAL A 82 -52.09 88.58 -44.05
CA VAL A 82 -52.37 87.36 -43.27
C VAL A 82 -53.85 87.00 -43.41
N LEU A 83 -54.14 85.74 -43.75
CA LEU A 83 -55.48 85.15 -43.78
C LEU A 83 -55.70 84.21 -42.57
N SER A 84 -54.65 83.52 -42.12
CA SER A 84 -54.63 82.79 -40.86
C SER A 84 -53.19 82.65 -40.36
N LYS A 85 -53.05 82.42 -39.05
CA LYS A 85 -51.78 82.22 -38.33
C LYS A 85 -52.08 81.42 -37.04
N PRO A 86 -51.06 80.83 -36.38
CA PRO A 86 -51.24 80.16 -35.09
C PRO A 86 -51.69 81.12 -33.98
N GLU A 87 -52.22 80.55 -32.90
CA GLU A 87 -52.49 81.29 -31.66
C GLU A 87 -51.17 81.70 -30.99
N GLY A 88 -51.13 82.87 -30.37
CA GLY A 88 -49.92 83.44 -29.75
C GLY A 88 -48.99 84.22 -30.70
N VAL A 89 -49.10 84.02 -32.02
CA VAL A 89 -48.40 84.83 -33.04
C VAL A 89 -49.26 86.05 -33.42
N ASP A 90 -48.68 87.23 -33.62
CA ASP A 90 -49.40 88.42 -34.13
C ASP A 90 -49.29 88.57 -35.66
N ASP A 91 -50.10 89.47 -36.26
CA ASP A 91 -50.12 89.64 -37.72
C ASP A 91 -48.84 90.30 -38.27
N GLY A 92 -48.13 91.11 -37.48
CA GLY A 92 -46.85 91.69 -37.85
C GLY A 92 -45.73 90.65 -37.85
N ALA A 93 -45.65 89.82 -36.79
CA ALA A 93 -44.75 88.68 -36.75
C ALA A 93 -45.02 87.69 -37.90
N ALA A 94 -46.27 87.28 -38.11
CA ALA A 94 -46.65 86.40 -39.21
C ALA A 94 -46.31 87.00 -40.58
N LEU A 95 -46.62 88.28 -40.82
CA LEU A 95 -46.29 88.94 -42.09
C LEU A 95 -44.77 89.07 -42.30
N SER A 96 -43.97 89.18 -41.24
CA SER A 96 -42.50 89.23 -41.36
C SER A 96 -41.88 87.95 -41.92
N PHE A 97 -42.57 86.81 -41.79
CA PHE A 97 -42.15 85.52 -42.37
C PHE A 97 -42.37 85.46 -43.88
N LEU A 98 -43.13 86.38 -44.49
CA LEU A 98 -43.43 86.39 -45.92
C LEU A 98 -42.63 87.49 -46.65
N SER A 99 -41.78 87.10 -47.59
CA SER A 99 -40.96 88.05 -48.37
C SER A 99 -41.06 87.85 -49.89
N PHE A 100 -40.76 88.92 -50.63
CA PHE A 100 -40.90 89.01 -52.08
C PHE A 100 -39.62 89.53 -52.73
N SER A 101 -39.10 88.81 -53.72
CA SER A 101 -37.90 89.21 -54.49
C SER A 101 -38.13 89.07 -56.01
N PRO A 102 -38.22 90.19 -56.76
CA PRO A 102 -38.23 91.59 -56.31
C PRO A 102 -39.56 91.97 -55.62
N SER A 103 -39.53 92.95 -54.72
CA SER A 103 -40.72 93.46 -54.02
C SER A 103 -41.59 94.42 -54.86
N THR A 104 -41.19 94.74 -56.09
CA THR A 104 -41.94 95.58 -57.03
C THR A 104 -41.74 95.07 -58.45
N LEU A 105 -42.82 95.01 -59.23
CA LEU A 105 -42.86 94.54 -60.61
C LEU A 105 -43.29 95.67 -61.55
N ALA A 106 -42.61 95.83 -62.70
CA ALA A 106 -42.94 96.86 -63.67
C ALA A 106 -43.60 96.26 -64.93
N PHE A 107 -44.85 96.64 -65.19
CA PHE A 107 -45.61 96.23 -66.37
C PHE A 107 -45.71 97.41 -67.36
N THR A 108 -45.74 97.11 -68.65
CA THR A 108 -45.60 98.10 -69.74
C THR A 108 -46.72 98.01 -70.79
N GLY A 109 -47.59 97.01 -70.67
CA GLY A 109 -48.75 96.80 -71.53
C GLY A 109 -49.64 95.64 -71.06
N PRO A 110 -50.73 95.35 -71.78
CA PRO A 110 -51.72 94.36 -71.39
C PRO A 110 -51.25 92.92 -71.65
N ASN A 111 -51.64 91.98 -70.78
CA ASN A 111 -51.28 90.57 -70.83
C ASN A 111 -49.77 90.26 -70.74
N GLU A 112 -48.96 91.20 -70.24
CA GLU A 112 -47.54 91.01 -69.99
C GLU A 112 -47.34 90.16 -68.72
N VAL A 113 -46.45 89.17 -68.78
CA VAL A 113 -46.14 88.30 -67.63
C VAL A 113 -44.85 88.77 -66.94
N ARG A 114 -44.90 88.85 -65.61
CA ARG A 114 -43.74 89.03 -64.72
C ARG A 114 -43.72 87.92 -63.68
N SER A 115 -42.57 87.72 -63.03
CA SER A 115 -42.40 86.72 -61.98
C SER A 115 -41.70 87.30 -60.76
N VAL A 116 -42.09 86.81 -59.59
CA VAL A 116 -41.51 87.15 -58.29
C VAL A 116 -41.21 85.86 -57.51
N THR A 117 -40.09 85.82 -56.80
CA THR A 117 -39.84 84.76 -55.81
C THR A 117 -40.56 85.14 -54.53
N VAL A 118 -41.47 84.28 -54.08
CA VAL A 118 -42.16 84.37 -52.79
C VAL A 118 -41.46 83.40 -51.84
N THR A 119 -41.03 83.88 -50.68
CA THR A 119 -40.39 83.06 -49.63
C THR A 119 -41.21 83.12 -48.36
N VAL A 120 -41.39 81.96 -47.72
CA VAL A 120 -41.88 81.82 -46.35
C VAL A 120 -40.72 81.33 -45.48
N ASP A 121 -40.41 82.06 -44.42
CA ASP A 121 -39.31 81.81 -43.49
C ASP A 121 -39.83 81.90 -42.04
N VAL A 122 -40.15 80.76 -41.44
CA VAL A 122 -40.66 80.67 -40.06
C VAL A 122 -39.57 80.12 -39.13
N PRO A 123 -39.03 80.91 -38.19
CA PRO A 123 -37.89 80.53 -37.37
C PRO A 123 -38.26 79.53 -36.27
N LEU A 124 -37.24 79.04 -35.56
CA LEU A 124 -37.40 78.31 -34.29
C LEU A 124 -38.04 79.22 -33.21
N GLY A 125 -38.87 78.63 -32.35
CA GLY A 125 -39.62 79.33 -31.29
C GLY A 125 -41.09 78.91 -31.26
N ASN A 126 -41.96 79.70 -30.65
CA ASN A 126 -43.40 79.39 -30.54
C ASN A 126 -44.17 79.80 -31.80
N PHE A 127 -43.76 79.28 -32.97
CA PHE A 127 -44.27 79.64 -34.30
C PHE A 127 -44.82 78.44 -35.10
N ALA A 128 -44.90 77.25 -34.51
CA ALA A 128 -45.56 76.10 -35.13
C ALA A 128 -47.07 76.32 -35.33
N GLY A 129 -47.63 75.69 -36.36
CA GLY A 129 -49.06 75.69 -36.70
C GLY A 129 -49.34 76.04 -38.16
N ASN A 130 -50.58 76.42 -38.44
CA ASN A 130 -51.03 76.79 -39.79
C ASN A 130 -50.91 78.30 -40.03
N TYR A 131 -50.30 78.66 -41.15
CA TYR A 131 -50.35 80.01 -41.72
C TYR A 131 -51.04 79.98 -43.08
N ALA A 132 -51.77 81.05 -43.40
CA ALA A 132 -52.25 81.32 -44.74
C ALA A 132 -52.07 82.81 -45.05
N TYR A 133 -51.58 83.11 -46.24
CA TYR A 133 -51.35 84.47 -46.71
C TYR A 133 -52.02 84.70 -48.07
N ARG A 134 -52.49 85.92 -48.31
CA ARG A 134 -52.90 86.43 -49.63
C ARG A 134 -51.82 87.34 -50.19
N ILE A 135 -51.57 87.25 -51.48
CA ILE A 135 -50.55 88.01 -52.20
C ILE A 135 -51.26 88.85 -53.28
N LYS A 136 -51.15 90.17 -53.19
CA LYS A 136 -51.78 91.15 -54.09
C LYS A 136 -50.80 92.24 -54.52
N HIS A 137 -51.25 93.18 -55.36
CA HIS A 137 -50.50 94.37 -55.73
C HIS A 137 -51.17 95.67 -55.28
N THR A 138 -50.37 96.72 -55.15
CA THR A 138 -50.84 98.12 -55.19
C THR A 138 -50.04 98.92 -56.22
N GLY A 139 -50.67 99.93 -56.83
CA GLY A 139 -50.06 100.79 -57.86
C GLY A 139 -50.77 100.79 -59.22
N TRP A 140 -51.90 100.08 -59.38
CA TRP A 140 -52.66 100.07 -60.63
C TRP A 140 -53.13 101.50 -61.02
N PRO A 141 -53.08 101.90 -62.31
CA PRO A 141 -53.33 103.29 -62.70
C PRO A 141 -54.78 103.73 -62.44
N SER A 142 -54.94 104.95 -61.89
CA SER A 142 -56.26 105.53 -61.61
C SER A 142 -57.10 105.67 -62.88
N GLY A 143 -58.27 105.02 -62.91
CA GLY A 143 -59.19 105.02 -64.06
C GLY A 143 -59.14 103.74 -64.89
N VAL A 144 -58.22 102.81 -64.64
CA VAL A 144 -58.24 101.45 -65.22
C VAL A 144 -59.04 100.54 -64.26
N PRO A 145 -60.18 99.97 -64.68
CA PRO A 145 -60.93 99.05 -63.83
C PRO A 145 -60.26 97.67 -63.83
N VAL A 146 -59.73 97.24 -62.68
CA VAL A 146 -58.94 96.00 -62.52
C VAL A 146 -59.52 95.13 -61.41
N THR A 147 -59.63 93.83 -61.66
CA THR A 147 -60.00 92.82 -60.64
C THR A 147 -58.75 92.07 -60.19
N ASP A 148 -58.18 92.47 -59.05
CA ASP A 148 -57.10 91.73 -58.39
C ASP A 148 -57.70 90.81 -57.30
N GLU A 149 -57.76 89.50 -57.58
CA GLU A 149 -58.20 88.49 -56.60
C GLU A 149 -57.06 87.99 -55.69
N GLY A 150 -55.82 88.19 -56.11
CA GLY A 150 -54.60 87.72 -55.46
C GLY A 150 -54.32 86.22 -55.61
N ALA A 151 -53.08 85.83 -55.31
CA ALA A 151 -52.72 84.44 -55.03
C ALA A 151 -52.82 84.13 -53.52
N THR A 152 -52.80 82.85 -53.15
CA THR A 152 -52.65 82.40 -51.76
C THR A 152 -51.46 81.48 -51.55
N VAL A 153 -50.81 81.55 -50.39
CA VAL A 153 -49.84 80.55 -49.94
C VAL A 153 -50.19 80.10 -48.52
N ASN A 154 -50.27 78.79 -48.32
CA ASN A 154 -50.57 78.15 -47.04
C ASN A 154 -49.32 77.38 -46.58
N ALA A 155 -48.92 77.54 -45.32
CA ALA A 155 -47.78 76.87 -44.74
C ALA A 155 -48.19 76.12 -43.47
N LEU A 156 -47.95 74.80 -43.43
CA LEU A 156 -48.10 73.96 -42.25
C LEU A 156 -46.72 73.77 -41.61
N VAL A 157 -46.54 74.33 -40.42
CA VAL A 157 -45.28 74.34 -39.67
C VAL A 157 -45.40 73.39 -38.47
N SER A 158 -44.59 72.33 -38.41
CA SER A 158 -44.52 71.46 -37.21
C SER A 158 -43.61 72.06 -36.14
N PRO A 159 -43.81 71.76 -34.84
CA PRO A 159 -42.81 72.02 -33.81
C PRO A 159 -41.47 71.34 -34.13
N ALA A 160 -40.37 71.90 -33.64
CA ALA A 160 -39.07 71.25 -33.72
C ALA A 160 -39.04 69.92 -32.94
N ALA A 161 -38.32 68.93 -33.44
CA ALA A 161 -38.14 67.65 -32.75
C ALA A 161 -37.28 67.83 -31.48
N THR A 162 -37.75 67.31 -30.36
CA THR A 162 -37.02 67.29 -29.09
C THR A 162 -36.02 66.14 -29.05
N THR A 163 -34.75 66.43 -28.78
CA THR A 163 -33.77 65.42 -28.38
C THR A 163 -34.13 64.82 -27.03
N ASP A 164 -33.81 63.56 -26.82
CA ASP A 164 -34.09 62.82 -25.59
C ASP A 164 -32.89 62.92 -24.63
N GLU A 165 -33.07 63.66 -23.54
CA GLU A 165 -32.01 63.88 -22.52
C GLU A 165 -31.92 62.76 -21.48
N SER A 166 -32.46 61.56 -21.75
CA SER A 166 -32.36 60.42 -20.82
C SER A 166 -30.94 59.82 -20.77
N PRO A 167 -30.50 59.34 -19.59
CA PRO A 167 -29.33 58.48 -19.48
C PRO A 167 -29.64 57.09 -20.10
N PRO A 168 -28.61 56.31 -20.48
CA PRO A 168 -28.81 54.94 -20.93
C PRO A 168 -29.43 54.07 -19.82
N THR A 169 -30.04 52.95 -20.18
CA THR A 169 -30.36 51.84 -19.28
C THR A 169 -29.27 50.78 -19.40
N VAL A 170 -28.77 50.25 -18.28
CA VAL A 170 -27.79 49.14 -18.23
C VAL A 170 -28.40 47.92 -17.55
N ILE A 171 -28.02 46.73 -17.99
CA ILE A 171 -28.47 45.43 -17.46
C ILE A 171 -27.26 44.51 -17.30
N LEU A 172 -27.05 44.00 -16.08
CA LEU A 172 -26.12 42.93 -15.76
C LEU A 172 -26.71 41.58 -16.19
N GLN A 173 -26.04 40.88 -17.11
CA GLN A 173 -26.47 39.57 -17.61
C GLN A 173 -25.70 38.41 -16.99
N SER A 174 -24.46 38.68 -16.56
CA SER A 174 -23.61 37.72 -15.83
C SER A 174 -22.63 38.48 -14.92
N PRO A 175 -22.27 37.97 -13.73
CA PRO A 175 -22.88 36.84 -13.05
C PRO A 175 -24.36 37.10 -12.70
N VAL A 176 -25.17 36.04 -12.69
CA VAL A 176 -26.56 36.12 -12.21
C VAL A 176 -26.54 36.18 -10.68
N ASP A 177 -27.43 36.97 -10.09
CA ASP A 177 -27.52 37.14 -8.64
C ASP A 177 -27.62 35.79 -7.88
N GLY A 178 -26.81 35.64 -6.84
CA GLY A 178 -26.69 34.41 -6.05
C GLY A 178 -25.84 33.28 -6.68
N THR A 179 -25.24 33.48 -7.87
CA THR A 179 -24.42 32.43 -8.52
C THR A 179 -23.19 32.05 -7.68
N GLN A 180 -22.87 30.76 -7.64
CA GLN A 180 -21.65 30.25 -7.01
C GLN A 180 -20.58 29.89 -8.05
N TYR A 181 -19.34 30.33 -7.80
CA TYR A 181 -18.15 30.00 -8.58
C TYR A 181 -17.13 29.27 -7.72
N VAL A 182 -16.43 28.29 -8.29
CA VAL A 182 -15.54 27.40 -7.54
C VAL A 182 -14.09 27.82 -7.69
N TYR A 183 -13.41 28.02 -6.56
CA TYR A 183 -11.96 28.20 -6.47
C TYR A 183 -11.28 26.88 -6.09
N TYR A 184 -10.18 26.53 -6.78
CA TYR A 184 -9.43 25.29 -6.57
C TYR A 184 -8.02 25.57 -6.02
N PRO A 185 -7.87 25.85 -4.71
CA PRO A 185 -6.58 26.24 -4.13
C PRO A 185 -5.50 25.16 -4.25
N ALA A 186 -5.86 23.88 -4.35
CA ALA A 186 -4.91 22.77 -4.50
C ALA A 186 -4.18 22.78 -5.85
N THR A 187 -4.76 23.37 -6.91
CA THR A 187 -4.08 23.62 -8.20
C THR A 187 -3.61 25.07 -8.34
N GLY A 188 -4.03 25.95 -7.44
CA GLY A 188 -3.91 27.40 -7.59
C GLY A 188 -4.82 27.99 -8.68
N GLU A 189 -5.76 27.23 -9.25
CA GLU A 189 -6.62 27.73 -10.32
C GLU A 189 -7.71 28.68 -9.75
N PRO A 190 -7.74 29.96 -10.17
CA PRO A 190 -8.70 30.95 -9.69
C PRO A 190 -10.13 30.61 -10.14
N ALA A 191 -11.12 31.03 -9.35
CA ALA A 191 -12.50 31.08 -9.78
C ALA A 191 -12.64 32.10 -10.92
N LYS A 192 -12.98 31.60 -12.11
CA LYS A 192 -13.24 32.40 -13.31
C LYS A 192 -14.68 32.89 -13.30
N VAL A 193 -14.87 34.20 -13.17
CA VAL A 193 -16.21 34.83 -13.10
C VAL A 193 -16.41 35.72 -14.32
N PRO A 194 -17.27 35.34 -15.28
CA PRO A 194 -17.59 36.18 -16.42
C PRO A 194 -18.57 37.28 -16.00
N VAL A 195 -18.12 38.53 -16.07
CA VAL A 195 -18.95 39.72 -16.00
C VAL A 195 -19.36 40.10 -17.43
N PHE A 196 -20.66 40.13 -17.71
CA PHE A 196 -21.22 40.58 -18.98
C PHE A 196 -22.45 41.47 -18.75
N PHE A 197 -22.48 42.60 -19.44
CA PHE A 197 -23.56 43.59 -19.31
C PHE A 197 -23.81 44.31 -20.63
N GLU A 198 -25.06 44.72 -20.81
CA GLU A 198 -25.56 45.40 -22.02
C GLU A 198 -26.21 46.72 -21.61
N ALA A 199 -25.99 47.76 -22.41
CA ALA A 199 -26.53 49.09 -22.22
C ALA A 199 -27.23 49.56 -23.50
N THR A 200 -28.36 50.22 -23.32
CA THR A 200 -29.23 50.71 -24.41
C THR A 200 -29.75 52.11 -24.11
N VAL A 201 -29.96 52.93 -25.13
CA VAL A 201 -30.65 54.23 -25.03
C VAL A 201 -31.50 54.46 -26.29
N ASN A 202 -32.43 55.40 -26.26
CA ASN A 202 -33.30 55.68 -27.41
C ASN A 202 -32.49 56.27 -28.60
N GLU A 203 -32.94 56.01 -29.83
CA GLU A 203 -32.29 56.51 -31.06
C GLU A 203 -32.33 58.05 -31.22
N THR A 204 -33.05 58.74 -30.34
CA THR A 204 -33.17 60.21 -30.27
C THR A 204 -32.37 60.84 -29.13
N ALA A 205 -31.59 60.04 -28.39
CA ALA A 205 -30.77 60.45 -27.25
C ALA A 205 -29.28 60.47 -27.58
N ASP A 206 -28.47 61.11 -26.74
CA ASP A 206 -27.01 61.09 -26.93
C ASP A 206 -26.42 59.67 -26.78
N PRO A 207 -25.53 59.23 -27.69
CA PRO A 207 -24.93 57.91 -27.68
C PRO A 207 -24.14 57.55 -26.41
N ILE A 208 -24.02 56.25 -26.13
CA ILE A 208 -23.33 55.70 -24.96
C ILE A 208 -21.82 55.99 -25.10
N ASN A 209 -21.27 56.77 -24.15
CA ASN A 209 -19.88 57.22 -24.17
C ASN A 209 -18.96 56.48 -23.18
N GLY A 210 -19.53 55.70 -22.25
CA GLY A 210 -18.77 54.97 -21.24
C GLY A 210 -19.48 53.73 -20.72
N LEU A 211 -18.70 52.69 -20.43
CA LEU A 211 -19.10 51.47 -19.74
C LEU A 211 -18.00 51.12 -18.71
N LEU A 212 -18.37 50.85 -17.46
CA LEU A 212 -17.46 50.46 -16.39
C LEU A 212 -18.04 49.31 -15.56
N ALA A 213 -17.14 48.53 -14.95
CA ALA A 213 -17.49 47.49 -13.99
C ALA A 213 -16.70 47.68 -12.69
N TYR A 214 -17.32 47.32 -11.57
CA TYR A 214 -16.77 47.44 -10.21
C TYR A 214 -16.99 46.13 -9.45
N ILE A 215 -16.01 45.74 -8.63
CA ILE A 215 -16.11 44.59 -7.72
C ILE A 215 -15.81 45.06 -6.31
N ASN A 216 -16.75 44.81 -5.38
CA ASN A 216 -16.73 45.33 -4.01
C ASN A 216 -16.47 46.87 -3.98
N GLY A 217 -17.04 47.58 -4.96
CA GLY A 217 -16.87 49.02 -5.17
C GLY A 217 -15.58 49.46 -5.89
N VAL A 218 -14.61 48.58 -6.08
CA VAL A 218 -13.33 48.87 -6.75
C VAL A 218 -13.48 48.78 -8.27
N PRO A 219 -13.16 49.83 -9.06
CA PRO A 219 -13.26 49.79 -10.52
C PRO A 219 -12.29 48.77 -11.12
N GLN A 220 -12.76 48.00 -12.10
CA GLN A 220 -11.98 46.98 -12.78
C GLN A 220 -11.39 47.51 -14.09
N ALA A 221 -10.08 47.30 -14.27
CA ALA A 221 -9.41 47.53 -15.55
C ALA A 221 -9.65 46.35 -16.50
N GLY A 222 -9.54 46.57 -17.82
CA GLY A 222 -9.63 45.51 -18.82
C GLY A 222 -11.05 45.11 -19.24
N VAL A 223 -12.09 45.85 -18.84
CA VAL A 223 -13.43 45.71 -19.42
C VAL A 223 -13.34 45.95 -20.93
N THR A 224 -13.66 44.91 -21.70
CA THR A 224 -13.70 44.98 -23.16
C THR A 224 -15.07 45.50 -23.58
N THR A 225 -15.10 46.64 -24.29
CA THR A 225 -16.32 47.34 -24.67
C THR A 225 -16.57 47.30 -26.17
N THR A 226 -17.79 46.98 -26.59
CA THR A 226 -18.26 47.09 -27.98
C THR A 226 -19.43 48.08 -28.05
N GLY A 227 -19.58 48.83 -29.15
CA GLY A 227 -20.74 49.71 -29.37
C GLY A 227 -20.69 51.11 -28.71
N ILE A 228 -19.58 51.47 -28.04
CA ILE A 228 -19.33 52.84 -27.57
C ILE A 228 -19.42 53.82 -28.76
N GLY A 229 -20.08 54.96 -28.56
CA GLY A 229 -20.43 55.92 -29.61
C GLY A 229 -21.71 55.57 -30.38
N THR A 230 -22.49 54.59 -29.91
CA THR A 230 -23.80 54.22 -30.49
C THR A 230 -24.88 54.09 -29.41
N HIS A 231 -26.12 53.80 -29.81
CA HIS A 231 -27.25 53.64 -28.89
C HIS A 231 -27.32 52.27 -28.19
N VAL A 232 -26.45 51.31 -28.56
CA VAL A 232 -26.36 49.98 -27.93
C VAL A 232 -24.90 49.61 -27.72
N ALA A 233 -24.51 49.30 -26.49
CA ALA A 233 -23.14 48.97 -26.13
C ALA A 233 -23.07 47.78 -25.14
N THR A 234 -22.02 46.97 -25.23
CA THR A 234 -21.80 45.81 -24.36
C THR A 234 -20.43 45.85 -23.70
N GLY A 235 -20.36 45.43 -22.43
CA GLY A 235 -19.14 45.31 -21.66
C GLY A 235 -18.91 43.86 -21.21
N SER A 236 -17.68 43.37 -21.36
CA SER A 236 -17.29 42.01 -20.93
C SER A 236 -15.95 42.00 -20.20
N LEU A 237 -15.83 41.18 -19.15
CA LEU A 237 -14.62 40.96 -18.37
C LEU A 237 -14.63 39.53 -17.77
N GLU A 238 -13.49 38.83 -17.75
CA GLU A 238 -13.32 37.62 -16.94
C GLU A 238 -12.48 37.97 -15.71
N LEU A 239 -13.05 37.78 -14.51
CA LEU A 239 -12.33 37.94 -13.24
C LEU A 239 -11.66 36.63 -12.85
N ALA A 240 -10.49 36.72 -12.23
CA ALA A 240 -9.76 35.59 -11.66
C ALA A 240 -9.61 35.78 -10.14
N LEU A 241 -10.48 35.13 -9.36
CA LEU A 241 -10.55 35.29 -7.90
C LEU A 241 -9.96 34.10 -7.16
N VAL A 242 -9.17 34.36 -6.11
CA VAL A 242 -8.44 33.36 -5.30
C VAL A 242 -8.79 33.38 -3.82
N GLU A 243 -9.77 34.21 -3.42
CA GLU A 243 -10.28 34.29 -2.06
C GLU A 243 -11.75 33.84 -2.06
N PRO A 244 -12.17 32.98 -1.11
CA PRO A 244 -13.58 32.62 -0.96
C PRO A 244 -14.35 33.70 -0.21
N GLY A 245 -15.57 33.96 -0.64
CA GLY A 245 -16.42 35.00 -0.05
C GLY A 245 -17.53 35.46 -1.00
N THR A 246 -18.39 36.34 -0.51
CA THR A 246 -19.41 37.02 -1.32
C THR A 246 -18.80 38.28 -1.94
N TYR A 247 -19.09 38.51 -3.22
CA TYR A 247 -18.60 39.62 -4.02
C TYR A 247 -19.78 40.34 -4.66
N ALA A 248 -19.84 41.65 -4.47
CA ALA A 248 -20.80 42.52 -5.14
C ALA A 248 -20.22 43.02 -6.46
N VAL A 249 -20.88 42.73 -7.57
CA VAL A 249 -20.60 43.35 -8.87
C VAL A 249 -21.57 44.49 -9.13
N ARG A 250 -21.03 45.61 -9.60
CA ARG A 250 -21.82 46.75 -10.10
C ARG A 250 -21.29 47.15 -11.47
N VAL A 251 -22.19 47.38 -12.42
CA VAL A 251 -21.88 47.85 -13.78
C VAL A 251 -22.55 49.20 -14.01
N THR A 252 -21.94 50.06 -14.81
CA THR A 252 -22.46 51.40 -15.09
C THR A 252 -22.33 51.77 -16.56
N ALA A 253 -23.32 52.47 -17.11
CA ALA A 253 -23.28 53.03 -18.47
C ALA A 253 -23.56 54.53 -18.46
N SER A 254 -22.89 55.31 -19.31
CA SER A 254 -23.05 56.77 -19.38
C SER A 254 -23.25 57.30 -20.79
N ASN A 255 -23.94 58.44 -20.91
CA ASN A 255 -23.93 59.32 -22.08
C ASN A 255 -23.59 60.76 -21.63
N GLN A 256 -23.98 61.79 -22.39
CA GLN A 256 -23.74 63.18 -22.02
C GLN A 256 -24.67 63.68 -20.89
N HIS A 257 -25.87 63.11 -20.76
CA HIS A 257 -26.92 63.58 -19.84
C HIS A 257 -26.92 62.84 -18.50
N GLY A 258 -26.34 61.64 -18.40
CA GLY A 258 -26.14 60.97 -17.12
C GLY A 258 -25.56 59.56 -17.19
N THR A 259 -25.65 58.87 -16.05
CA THR A 259 -25.14 57.52 -15.82
C THR A 259 -26.23 56.67 -15.17
N SER A 260 -26.38 55.42 -15.61
CA SER A 260 -27.15 54.38 -14.93
C SER A 260 -26.26 53.29 -14.36
N GLU A 261 -26.78 52.54 -13.40
CA GLU A 261 -26.10 51.41 -12.77
C GLU A 261 -27.03 50.20 -12.61
N ASP A 262 -26.44 49.00 -12.59
CA ASP A 262 -27.08 47.74 -12.22
C ASP A 262 -26.09 46.87 -11.43
N SER A 263 -26.57 45.94 -10.62
CA SER A 263 -25.75 45.19 -9.66
C SER A 263 -26.34 43.85 -9.23
N GLY A 264 -25.49 42.91 -8.86
CA GLY A 264 -25.85 41.65 -8.23
C GLY A 264 -24.70 41.07 -7.41
N ASP A 265 -25.01 40.11 -6.55
CA ASP A 265 -24.01 39.43 -5.71
C ASP A 265 -23.71 38.03 -6.25
N PHE A 266 -22.46 37.59 -6.11
CA PHE A 266 -22.06 36.19 -6.36
C PHE A 266 -21.15 35.70 -5.24
N THR A 267 -20.98 34.38 -5.11
CA THR A 267 -20.13 33.80 -4.06
C THR A 267 -19.04 32.92 -4.66
N VAL A 268 -17.79 33.14 -4.27
CA VAL A 268 -16.68 32.23 -4.52
C VAL A 268 -16.59 31.22 -3.38
N VAL A 269 -16.69 29.93 -3.69
CA VAL A 269 -16.60 28.81 -2.74
C VAL A 269 -15.32 28.00 -2.98
N VAL A 270 -14.73 27.47 -1.91
CA VAL A 270 -13.56 26.56 -2.02
C VAL A 270 -14.04 25.16 -2.39
N SER A 271 -13.42 24.55 -3.41
CA SER A 271 -13.40 23.10 -3.60
C SER A 271 -11.99 22.57 -3.32
N ALA A 272 -11.83 21.86 -2.21
CA ALA A 272 -10.61 21.16 -1.84
C ALA A 272 -10.86 19.64 -1.91
N PRO A 273 -9.90 18.84 -2.42
CA PRO A 273 -10.03 17.39 -2.42
C PRO A 273 -10.02 16.83 -0.99
N PRO A 274 -10.71 15.70 -0.74
CA PRO A 274 -10.70 15.05 0.57
C PRO A 274 -9.28 14.60 0.97
N PRO A 275 -8.97 14.57 2.28
CA PRO A 275 -7.70 14.06 2.75
C PRO A 275 -7.51 12.56 2.42
N THR A 276 -6.25 12.17 2.31
CA THR A 276 -5.81 10.78 2.09
C THR A 276 -5.29 10.18 3.38
N ILE A 277 -5.40 8.87 3.55
CA ILE A 277 -4.90 8.13 4.73
C ILE A 277 -3.92 7.06 4.24
N SER A 278 -2.75 7.00 4.88
CA SER A 278 -1.74 5.95 4.68
C SER A 278 -1.45 5.28 6.01
N VAL A 279 -1.57 3.95 6.08
CA VAL A 279 -1.33 3.16 7.30
C VAL A 279 0.02 2.46 7.17
N ALA A 280 0.91 2.68 8.13
CA ALA A 280 2.24 2.09 8.19
C ALA A 280 2.31 0.86 9.11
N SER A 281 1.42 0.76 10.11
CA SER A 281 1.21 -0.46 10.89
C SER A 281 -0.19 -0.53 11.51
N PRO A 282 -0.77 -1.74 11.67
CA PRO A 282 -0.30 -3.01 11.12
C PRO A 282 -0.45 -3.03 9.58
N ALA A 283 0.18 -3.99 8.90
CA ALA A 283 -0.09 -4.22 7.47
C ALA A 283 -1.38 -5.05 7.30
N PRO A 284 -2.17 -4.85 6.22
CA PRO A 284 -3.35 -5.67 5.97
C PRO A 284 -3.02 -7.17 5.93
N GLY A 285 -3.71 -7.96 6.74
CA GLY A 285 -3.50 -9.40 6.87
C GLY A 285 -2.32 -9.81 7.76
N SER A 286 -1.69 -8.90 8.50
CA SER A 286 -0.68 -9.26 9.52
C SER A 286 -1.24 -10.25 10.54
N ASN A 287 -0.47 -11.29 10.87
CA ASN A 287 -0.77 -12.18 11.98
C ASN A 287 0.24 -11.98 13.11
N TYR A 288 -0.24 -11.61 14.29
CA TYR A 288 0.58 -11.43 15.49
C TYR A 288 0.42 -12.65 16.40
N THR A 289 1.54 -13.21 16.86
CA THR A 289 1.54 -14.43 17.68
C THR A 289 2.00 -14.16 19.11
N PHE A 290 1.45 -14.90 20.07
CA PHE A 290 1.95 -14.97 21.45
C PHE A 290 1.78 -16.39 22.02
N PRO A 291 2.59 -16.82 22.99
CA PRO A 291 2.47 -18.15 23.58
C PRO A 291 1.18 -18.29 24.41
N ALA A 292 0.61 -19.48 24.43
CA ALA A 292 -0.54 -19.84 25.26
C ALA A 292 -0.26 -19.50 26.74
N GLY A 293 -1.28 -18.97 27.43
CA GLY A 293 -1.15 -18.45 28.80
C GLY A 293 -0.33 -17.15 28.95
N GLY A 294 0.29 -16.64 27.88
CA GLY A 294 1.05 -15.39 27.89
C GLY A 294 0.19 -14.13 28.02
N THR A 295 0.84 -13.01 28.33
CA THR A 295 0.21 -11.69 28.57
C THR A 295 -0.29 -10.99 27.29
N GLY A 296 -0.61 -11.74 26.23
CA GLY A 296 -1.00 -11.22 24.92
C GLY A 296 0.17 -10.72 24.08
N VAL A 297 -0.15 -9.99 23.00
CA VAL A 297 0.80 -9.40 22.06
C VAL A 297 0.61 -7.88 21.95
N SER A 298 1.72 -7.17 21.72
CA SER A 298 1.73 -5.74 21.41
C SER A 298 1.62 -5.51 19.90
N VAL A 299 0.50 -4.94 19.44
CA VAL A 299 0.28 -4.55 18.05
C VAL A 299 0.52 -3.05 17.90
N PRO A 300 1.54 -2.61 17.12
CA PRO A 300 1.75 -1.21 16.82
C PRO A 300 0.68 -0.73 15.84
N VAL A 301 0.18 0.48 16.07
CA VAL A 301 -0.74 1.19 15.15
C VAL A 301 -0.08 2.52 14.79
N THR A 302 0.21 2.74 13.51
CA THR A 302 0.77 4.00 13.01
C THR A 302 0.20 4.35 11.64
N TYR A 303 -0.24 5.59 11.48
CA TYR A 303 -0.81 6.10 10.24
C TYR A 303 -0.63 7.62 10.09
N THR A 304 -0.74 8.07 8.84
CA THR A 304 -0.63 9.47 8.44
C THR A 304 -1.86 9.87 7.63
N ALA A 305 -2.45 11.02 7.97
CA ALA A 305 -3.50 11.67 7.18
C ALA A 305 -2.91 12.91 6.49
N THR A 306 -3.08 13.03 5.18
CA THR A 306 -2.49 14.10 4.37
C THR A 306 -3.57 14.76 3.50
N SER A 307 -3.74 16.08 3.63
CA SER A 307 -4.55 16.89 2.72
C SER A 307 -3.68 17.73 1.78
N LEU A 308 -4.24 18.08 0.62
CA LEU A 308 -3.63 19.03 -0.31
C LEU A 308 -4.04 20.49 0.01
N TYR A 309 -5.13 20.71 0.74
CA TYR A 309 -5.55 22.04 1.18
C TYR A 309 -6.47 22.00 2.40
N GLY A 310 -6.26 22.93 3.34
CA GLY A 310 -6.92 22.96 4.64
C GLY A 310 -6.30 21.95 5.62
N ASN A 311 -6.07 22.39 6.85
CA ASN A 311 -5.49 21.53 7.89
C ASN A 311 -6.40 20.31 8.17
N ILE A 312 -5.80 19.20 8.60
CA ILE A 312 -6.56 18.04 9.08
C ILE A 312 -7.31 18.45 10.35
N THR A 313 -8.62 18.60 10.28
CA THR A 313 -9.48 19.10 11.38
C THR A 313 -9.79 18.01 12.39
N ALA A 314 -9.89 16.76 11.94
CA ALA A 314 -10.08 15.59 12.77
C ALA A 314 -9.39 14.37 12.13
N THR A 315 -8.90 13.47 12.96
CA THR A 315 -8.44 12.14 12.54
C THR A 315 -8.59 11.15 13.70
N ASN A 316 -8.88 9.88 13.42
CA ASN A 316 -9.16 8.89 14.46
C ASN A 316 -8.91 7.45 13.95
N ALA A 317 -8.60 6.55 14.89
CA ALA A 317 -8.48 5.11 14.67
C ALA A 317 -9.33 4.34 15.70
N THR A 318 -10.06 3.32 15.23
CA THR A 318 -10.92 2.47 16.07
C THR A 318 -10.59 1.00 15.87
N LEU A 319 -10.60 0.21 16.95
CA LEU A 319 -10.40 -1.24 16.94
C LEU A 319 -11.77 -1.92 17.07
N ASN A 320 -12.18 -2.69 16.06
CA ASN A 320 -13.51 -3.31 15.97
C ASN A 320 -14.66 -2.30 16.17
N GLY A 321 -14.45 -1.04 15.78
CA GLY A 321 -15.39 0.08 15.96
C GLY A 321 -15.32 0.80 17.33
N ALA A 322 -14.58 0.26 18.31
CA ALA A 322 -14.33 0.93 19.59
C ALA A 322 -13.16 1.94 19.49
N PRO A 323 -13.23 3.13 20.12
CA PRO A 323 -12.12 4.09 20.12
C PRO A 323 -10.90 3.55 20.87
N ILE A 324 -9.70 3.87 20.38
CA ILE A 324 -8.42 3.46 20.98
C ILE A 324 -8.01 4.52 22.02
N PRO A 325 -8.05 4.25 23.35
CA PRO A 325 -7.82 5.29 24.36
C PRO A 325 -6.37 5.74 24.47
N THR A 326 -5.43 4.95 23.94
CA THR A 326 -4.00 5.22 23.89
C THR A 326 -3.55 5.90 22.59
N LEU A 327 -4.48 6.29 21.71
CA LEU A 327 -4.18 6.95 20.45
C LEU A 327 -3.64 8.37 20.68
N GLN A 328 -2.35 8.55 20.40
CA GLN A 328 -1.72 9.86 20.33
C GLN A 328 -1.89 10.42 18.93
N LEU A 329 -2.20 11.71 18.82
CA LEU A 329 -2.39 12.43 17.57
C LEU A 329 -1.47 13.65 17.53
N ASP A 330 -0.89 13.93 16.35
CA ASP A 330 -0.08 15.11 16.08
C ASP A 330 -0.53 15.80 14.78
N GLY A 331 -0.30 17.11 14.65
CA GLY A 331 -0.66 17.93 13.48
C GLY A 331 -2.15 18.27 13.31
N VAL A 332 -3.05 17.70 14.13
CA VAL A 332 -4.50 17.94 14.04
C VAL A 332 -4.84 19.41 14.39
N GLY A 333 -5.63 20.04 13.54
CA GLY A 333 -5.99 21.46 13.58
C GLY A 333 -4.91 22.41 13.04
N THR A 334 -3.64 22.01 13.06
CA THR A 334 -2.49 22.90 12.83
C THR A 334 -1.72 22.65 11.53
N SER A 335 -1.90 21.49 10.89
CA SER A 335 -1.09 21.04 9.75
C SER A 335 -1.93 20.39 8.64
N LEU A 336 -1.42 20.46 7.40
CA LEU A 336 -1.92 19.68 6.25
C LEU A 336 -1.63 18.17 6.39
N VAL A 337 -0.68 17.81 7.26
CA VAL A 337 -0.31 16.43 7.60
C VAL A 337 -0.51 16.23 9.09
N ALA A 338 -1.35 15.25 9.45
CA ALA A 338 -1.51 14.76 10.82
C ALA A 338 -1.05 13.30 10.90
N THR A 339 -0.54 12.89 12.07
CA THR A 339 -0.19 11.49 12.33
C THR A 339 -0.93 10.95 13.55
N GLY A 340 -1.16 9.64 13.56
CA GLY A 340 -1.72 8.95 14.71
C GLY A 340 -0.91 7.71 15.06
N SER A 341 -0.62 7.53 16.34
CA SER A 341 0.16 6.40 16.85
C SER A 341 -0.43 5.81 18.13
N ALA A 342 -0.39 4.48 18.25
CA ALA A 342 -0.76 3.75 19.46
C ALA A 342 -0.01 2.41 19.54
N THR A 343 0.01 1.83 20.73
CA THR A 343 0.28 0.40 20.92
C THR A 343 -0.94 -0.24 21.56
N LEU A 344 -1.43 -1.32 20.95
CA LEU A 344 -2.53 -2.13 21.47
C LEU A 344 -1.96 -3.37 22.17
N SER A 345 -2.45 -3.69 23.36
CA SER A 345 -2.15 -4.96 24.03
C SER A 345 -3.34 -5.90 23.89
N ILE A 346 -3.18 -6.99 23.15
CA ILE A 346 -4.28 -7.92 22.81
C ILE A 346 -4.00 -9.29 23.42
N THR A 347 -4.82 -9.68 24.39
CA THR A 347 -4.70 -10.92 25.18
C THR A 347 -5.57 -12.07 24.68
N THR A 348 -6.42 -11.83 23.67
CA THR A 348 -7.40 -12.82 23.19
C THR A 348 -7.16 -13.10 21.71
N PRO A 349 -6.89 -14.37 21.31
CA PRO A 349 -6.79 -14.74 19.91
C PRO A 349 -8.08 -14.46 19.14
N GLY A 350 -7.97 -14.06 17.87
CA GLY A 350 -9.11 -13.72 17.02
C GLY A 350 -8.76 -12.81 15.85
N SER A 351 -9.78 -12.47 15.07
CA SER A 351 -9.68 -11.49 13.98
C SER A 351 -10.05 -10.09 14.48
N TYR A 352 -9.27 -9.10 14.08
CA TYR A 352 -9.41 -7.71 14.48
C TYR A 352 -9.38 -6.80 13.26
N VAL A 353 -10.06 -5.66 13.35
CA VAL A 353 -10.19 -4.68 12.26
C VAL A 353 -9.92 -3.29 12.81
N LEU A 354 -8.97 -2.58 12.19
CA LEU A 354 -8.72 -1.16 12.45
C LEU A 354 -9.40 -0.32 11.37
N ASN A 355 -10.26 0.60 11.79
CA ASN A 355 -10.87 1.59 10.90
C ASN A 355 -10.28 2.97 11.18
N PHE A 356 -9.71 3.59 10.14
CA PHE A 356 -9.08 4.91 10.18
C PHE A 356 -9.94 5.93 9.43
N THR A 357 -10.10 7.13 10.01
CA THR A 357 -10.90 8.23 9.46
C THR A 357 -10.15 9.54 9.60
N ALA A 358 -10.31 10.46 8.64
CA ALA A 358 -9.73 11.80 8.66
C ALA A 358 -10.66 12.80 7.97
N ALA A 359 -10.51 14.09 8.29
CA ALA A 359 -11.27 15.19 7.70
C ALA A 359 -10.39 16.45 7.60
N ASN A 360 -10.70 17.35 6.66
CA ASN A 360 -10.25 18.74 6.69
C ASN A 360 -11.46 19.66 6.92
N ALA A 361 -11.37 20.95 6.60
CA ALA A 361 -12.48 21.89 6.74
C ALA A 361 -13.54 21.79 5.61
N TYR A 362 -13.33 20.91 4.63
CA TYR A 362 -14.09 20.88 3.37
C TYR A 362 -14.73 19.53 3.08
N ASP A 363 -14.03 18.41 3.34
CA ASP A 363 -14.49 17.05 3.02
C ASP A 363 -13.85 15.98 3.94
N LEU A 364 -14.40 14.77 3.88
CA LEU A 364 -13.99 13.59 4.65
C LEU A 364 -13.11 12.65 3.81
N ALA A 365 -12.06 12.11 4.42
CA ALA A 365 -11.29 11.03 3.80
C ALA A 365 -12.14 9.77 3.61
N VAL A 366 -11.90 9.05 2.51
CA VAL A 366 -12.39 7.67 2.35
C VAL A 366 -11.81 6.82 3.50
N PRO A 367 -12.64 6.18 4.35
CA PRO A 367 -12.15 5.43 5.50
C PRO A 367 -11.27 4.24 5.08
N VAL A 368 -10.10 4.10 5.71
CA VAL A 368 -9.20 2.97 5.47
C VAL A 368 -9.48 1.87 6.50
N THR A 369 -9.64 0.64 6.03
CA THR A 369 -9.93 -0.54 6.85
C THR A 369 -8.76 -1.52 6.77
N VAL A 370 -8.18 -1.89 7.92
CA VAL A 370 -7.03 -2.79 8.00
C VAL A 370 -7.37 -3.98 8.90
N PRO A 371 -7.67 -5.16 8.33
CA PRO A 371 -7.83 -6.39 9.10
C PRO A 371 -6.48 -6.97 9.48
N PHE A 372 -6.39 -7.55 10.68
CA PHE A 372 -5.25 -8.33 11.15
C PHE A 372 -5.74 -9.47 12.06
N THR A 373 -4.91 -10.48 12.31
CA THR A 373 -5.22 -11.58 13.24
C THR A 373 -4.26 -11.60 14.42
N VAL A 374 -4.75 -12.11 15.54
CA VAL A 374 -3.94 -12.48 16.70
C VAL A 374 -4.13 -13.97 16.97
N SER A 375 -3.04 -14.71 17.10
CA SER A 375 -3.06 -16.16 17.28
C SER A 375 -2.23 -16.57 18.50
N SER A 376 -2.73 -17.49 19.32
CA SER A 376 -1.91 -18.15 20.34
C SER A 376 -1.21 -19.38 19.77
N TYR A 377 0.02 -19.68 20.22
CA TYR A 377 0.70 -20.95 19.95
C TYR A 377 1.06 -21.67 21.25
N GLU A 378 1.03 -23.00 21.27
CA GLU A 378 1.53 -23.78 22.40
C GLU A 378 3.06 -23.71 22.44
N PRO A 379 3.68 -23.29 23.56
CA PRO A 379 5.13 -23.29 23.69
C PRO A 379 5.62 -24.74 23.79
N LEU A 380 6.48 -25.16 22.87
CA LEU A 380 7.10 -26.47 22.95
C LEU A 380 8.23 -26.44 24.00
N PRO A 381 8.30 -27.41 24.91
CA PRO A 381 9.54 -27.68 25.64
C PRO A 381 10.55 -28.45 24.76
N THR A 382 11.78 -28.53 25.25
CA THR A 382 12.82 -29.42 24.72
C THR A 382 13.50 -30.16 25.87
N VAL A 383 13.97 -31.38 25.60
CA VAL A 383 14.76 -32.18 26.54
C VAL A 383 15.80 -32.97 25.73
N THR A 384 16.98 -33.20 26.33
CA THR A 384 18.08 -33.91 25.68
C THR A 384 18.89 -34.65 26.74
N ILE A 385 19.06 -35.95 26.55
CA ILE A 385 19.92 -36.81 27.36
C ILE A 385 21.37 -36.59 26.92
N VAL A 386 22.25 -36.36 27.91
CA VAL A 386 23.66 -36.01 27.70
C VAL A 386 24.57 -37.18 28.09
N THR A 387 24.20 -37.96 29.12
CA THR A 387 24.82 -39.26 29.40
C THR A 387 23.76 -40.28 29.86
N PRO A 388 23.89 -41.57 29.49
CA PRO A 388 24.84 -42.13 28.52
C PRO A 388 24.59 -41.60 27.09
N GLU A 389 25.57 -41.80 26.20
CA GLU A 389 25.37 -41.66 24.75
C GLU A 389 24.56 -42.85 24.21
N ASP A 390 23.96 -42.68 23.03
CA ASP A 390 23.09 -43.72 22.46
C ASP A 390 23.86 -44.95 21.98
N ASP A 391 23.32 -46.12 22.31
CA ASP A 391 23.96 -47.43 22.24
C ASP A 391 25.30 -47.56 23.01
N ALA A 392 25.55 -46.72 24.02
CA ALA A 392 26.75 -46.81 24.86
C ALA A 392 26.91 -48.20 25.52
N VAL A 393 28.15 -48.69 25.54
CA VAL A 393 28.49 -50.02 26.06
C VAL A 393 29.41 -49.90 27.27
N PHE A 394 28.96 -50.47 28.39
CA PHE A 394 29.74 -50.60 29.63
C PHE A 394 30.10 -52.07 29.86
N THR A 395 31.33 -52.36 30.29
CA THR A 395 31.80 -53.75 30.50
C THR A 395 32.04 -54.07 31.97
N ARG A 396 31.70 -55.30 32.39
CA ARG A 396 32.07 -55.91 33.67
C ARG A 396 32.79 -57.25 33.48
N THR A 397 33.61 -57.67 34.44
CA THR A 397 33.99 -59.07 34.59
C THR A 397 32.94 -59.79 35.45
N LEU A 398 32.68 -61.07 35.17
CA LEU A 398 31.83 -61.89 36.03
C LEU A 398 32.45 -61.99 37.44
N GLY A 399 31.73 -61.49 38.45
CA GLY A 399 32.19 -61.42 39.84
C GLY A 399 32.69 -60.04 40.29
N ASP A 400 32.83 -59.06 39.39
CA ASP A 400 33.13 -57.67 39.76
C ASP A 400 31.95 -57.00 40.51
N PRO A 401 32.23 -55.94 41.30
CA PRO A 401 31.20 -55.06 41.85
C PRO A 401 30.23 -54.48 40.80
N ALA A 402 29.14 -53.90 41.28
CA ALA A 402 28.08 -53.36 40.43
C ALA A 402 28.50 -52.07 39.70
N THR A 403 28.87 -52.17 38.41
CA THR A 403 29.16 -51.03 37.51
C THR A 403 28.12 -49.93 37.68
N ALA A 404 28.58 -48.75 38.09
CA ALA A 404 27.78 -47.53 38.15
C ALA A 404 27.77 -46.82 36.79
N VAL A 405 26.59 -46.45 36.31
CA VAL A 405 26.40 -45.57 35.15
C VAL A 405 25.91 -44.22 35.65
N ASN A 406 26.50 -43.14 35.13
CA ASN A 406 26.12 -41.76 35.45
C ASN A 406 25.20 -41.20 34.37
N PHE A 407 24.02 -40.76 34.78
CA PHE A 407 22.98 -40.24 33.93
C PHE A 407 22.92 -38.72 34.07
N SER A 408 22.81 -38.03 32.94
CA SER A 408 22.65 -36.58 32.91
C SER A 408 21.82 -36.15 31.71
N PHE A 409 21.00 -35.12 31.89
CA PHE A 409 20.14 -34.55 30.86
C PHE A 409 19.90 -33.06 31.10
N THR A 410 19.52 -32.35 30.04
CA THR A 410 19.16 -30.94 30.07
C THR A 410 17.82 -30.73 29.38
N GLY A 411 17.16 -29.60 29.64
CA GLY A 411 15.91 -29.26 28.96
C GLY A 411 15.43 -27.86 29.32
N GLY A 412 14.27 -27.48 28.80
CA GLY A 412 13.65 -26.19 29.07
C GLY A 412 12.47 -25.90 28.16
N THR A 413 12.04 -24.65 28.11
CA THR A 413 10.95 -24.20 27.24
C THR A 413 11.11 -22.73 26.87
N ASP A 414 10.68 -22.37 25.65
CA ASP A 414 10.76 -21.00 25.13
C ASP A 414 9.82 -20.01 25.85
N PHE A 415 8.83 -20.51 26.59
CA PHE A 415 7.93 -19.69 27.41
C PHE A 415 7.37 -20.43 28.62
N GLY A 416 7.23 -19.71 29.74
CA GLY A 416 6.71 -20.26 30.99
C GLY A 416 7.80 -20.93 31.81
N THR A 417 7.47 -22.06 32.42
CA THR A 417 8.34 -22.81 33.34
C THR A 417 8.17 -24.31 33.13
N VAL A 418 9.21 -25.08 33.39
CA VAL A 418 9.11 -26.54 33.53
C VAL A 418 8.30 -26.85 34.79
N GLU A 419 7.12 -27.43 34.63
CA GLU A 419 6.20 -27.76 35.72
C GLU A 419 6.51 -29.11 36.37
N SER A 420 7.02 -30.08 35.59
CA SER A 420 7.43 -31.39 36.10
C SER A 420 8.41 -32.09 35.16
N VAL A 421 9.35 -32.84 35.73
CA VAL A 421 10.21 -33.79 35.01
C VAL A 421 9.93 -35.22 35.48
N THR A 422 9.71 -36.14 34.53
CA THR A 422 9.60 -37.58 34.77
C THR A 422 10.81 -38.30 34.19
N VAL A 423 11.46 -39.15 34.98
CA VAL A 423 12.63 -39.96 34.57
C VAL A 423 12.29 -41.43 34.77
N LEU A 424 12.35 -42.21 33.70
CA LEU A 424 12.11 -43.65 33.70
C LEU A 424 13.40 -44.38 33.29
N LEU A 425 13.69 -45.51 33.96
CA LEU A 425 14.70 -46.48 33.57
C LEU A 425 13.99 -47.83 33.39
N ASP A 426 14.09 -48.41 32.20
CA ASP A 426 13.40 -49.65 31.80
C ASP A 426 11.87 -49.61 31.98
N GLY A 427 11.31 -48.39 32.01
CA GLY A 427 9.88 -48.10 32.24
C GLY A 427 9.52 -47.76 33.68
N GLU A 428 10.39 -48.02 34.66
CA GLU A 428 10.15 -47.76 36.08
C GLU A 428 10.70 -46.38 36.50
N PRO A 429 10.01 -45.63 37.39
CA PRO A 429 10.42 -44.27 37.76
C PRO A 429 11.65 -44.23 38.67
N VAL A 430 12.60 -43.35 38.35
CA VAL A 430 13.85 -43.17 39.11
C VAL A 430 13.94 -41.77 39.71
N VAL A 431 14.43 -41.68 40.95
CA VAL A 431 14.66 -40.41 41.65
C VAL A 431 15.92 -39.74 41.09
N ALA A 432 15.73 -38.77 40.19
CA ALA A 432 16.79 -37.89 39.71
C ALA A 432 16.89 -36.59 40.53
N THR A 433 18.09 -36.03 40.62
CA THR A 433 18.29 -34.68 41.16
C THR A 433 18.01 -33.67 40.06
N ILE A 434 16.91 -32.92 40.17
CA ILE A 434 16.54 -31.86 39.21
C ILE A 434 16.96 -30.50 39.76
N ASN A 435 17.64 -29.70 38.94
CA ASN A 435 17.95 -28.30 39.19
C ASN A 435 17.16 -27.44 38.21
N GLY A 436 16.57 -26.34 38.68
CA GLY A 436 15.82 -25.40 37.83
C GLY A 436 14.33 -25.75 37.60
N GLU A 437 13.78 -26.75 38.28
CA GLU A 437 12.34 -27.03 38.26
C GLU A 437 11.55 -25.79 38.73
N GLY A 438 10.42 -25.49 38.08
CA GLY A 438 9.73 -24.21 38.25
C GLY A 438 10.43 -23.01 37.58
N THR A 439 11.41 -23.23 36.70
CA THR A 439 12.05 -22.19 35.87
C THR A 439 12.04 -22.57 34.39
N ALA A 440 12.53 -21.69 33.51
CA ALA A 440 12.49 -21.90 32.05
C ALA A 440 13.47 -22.98 31.54
N SER A 441 14.45 -23.41 32.35
CA SER A 441 15.39 -24.48 31.98
C SER A 441 15.77 -25.37 33.16
N ILE A 442 16.08 -26.63 32.87
CA ILE A 442 16.45 -27.66 33.86
C ILE A 442 17.76 -28.35 33.49
N THR A 443 18.44 -28.83 34.52
CA THR A 443 19.46 -29.88 34.40
C THR A 443 19.15 -30.98 35.41
N GLY A 444 19.23 -32.24 34.97
CA GLY A 444 18.95 -33.40 35.82
C GLY A 444 20.09 -34.41 35.79
N SER A 445 20.33 -35.08 36.92
CA SER A 445 21.31 -36.17 36.99
C SER A 445 21.01 -37.19 38.08
N PHE A 446 21.52 -38.41 37.88
CA PHE A 446 21.56 -39.49 38.89
C PHE A 446 22.64 -40.53 38.55
N THR A 447 22.85 -41.48 39.44
CA THR A 447 23.74 -42.63 39.22
C THR A 447 22.98 -43.90 39.57
N GLN A 448 23.01 -44.91 38.69
CA GLN A 448 22.45 -46.24 38.97
C GLN A 448 23.54 -47.30 38.79
N SER A 449 23.59 -48.25 39.73
CA SER A 449 24.45 -49.43 39.65
C SER A 449 23.68 -50.63 39.13
N PHE A 450 24.30 -51.37 38.21
CA PHE A 450 23.77 -52.59 37.61
C PHE A 450 24.61 -53.78 38.09
N SER A 451 24.03 -54.98 38.23
CA SER A 451 24.75 -56.20 38.68
C SER A 451 24.80 -57.30 37.62
N THR A 452 23.96 -57.24 36.60
CA THR A 452 23.85 -58.23 35.51
C THR A 452 24.22 -57.60 34.17
N ALA A 453 24.49 -58.43 33.16
CA ALA A 453 24.42 -58.00 31.77
C ALA A 453 22.97 -57.68 31.35
N GLY A 454 22.80 -56.76 30.41
CA GLY A 454 21.49 -56.33 29.93
C GLY A 454 21.56 -55.11 29.01
N THR A 455 20.56 -54.94 28.16
CA THR A 455 20.30 -53.67 27.46
C THR A 455 19.19 -52.95 28.19
N HIS A 456 19.43 -51.68 28.50
CA HIS A 456 18.60 -50.82 29.32
C HIS A 456 18.18 -49.57 28.55
N THR A 457 17.04 -49.00 28.89
CA THR A 457 16.48 -47.80 28.24
C THR A 457 16.25 -46.69 29.26
N LEU A 458 16.87 -45.53 29.06
CA LEU A 458 16.49 -44.31 29.77
C LEU A 458 15.43 -43.57 28.95
N THR A 459 14.37 -43.07 29.60
CA THR A 459 13.41 -42.15 29.00
C THR A 459 13.20 -40.95 29.94
N VAL A 460 13.36 -39.73 29.42
CA VAL A 460 13.13 -38.49 30.17
C VAL A 460 12.01 -37.71 29.50
N THR A 461 10.96 -37.38 30.26
CA THR A 461 9.84 -36.55 29.79
C THR A 461 9.73 -35.28 30.60
N LEU A 462 9.64 -34.14 29.93
CA LEU A 462 9.53 -32.80 30.49
C LEU A 462 8.18 -32.20 30.09
N ASN A 463 7.46 -31.61 31.05
CA ASN A 463 6.18 -30.93 30.85
C ASN A 463 6.29 -29.45 31.27
N ASN A 464 5.70 -28.54 30.49
CA ASN A 464 5.63 -27.10 30.79
C ASN A 464 4.18 -26.59 31.03
N GLY A 465 3.22 -27.49 31.23
CA GLY A 465 1.80 -27.19 31.41
C GLY A 465 0.99 -27.09 30.12
N TYR A 466 1.66 -26.93 28.97
CA TYR A 466 1.03 -26.82 27.64
C TYR A 466 1.34 -28.01 26.75
N SER A 467 2.57 -28.52 26.81
CA SER A 467 3.06 -29.59 25.94
C SER A 467 4.16 -30.40 26.63
N THR A 468 4.49 -31.56 26.06
CA THR A 468 5.48 -32.49 26.61
C THR A 468 6.57 -32.81 25.58
N ALA A 469 7.82 -32.73 26.00
CA ALA A 469 8.96 -33.23 25.24
C ALA A 469 9.50 -34.50 25.90
N THR A 470 9.80 -35.51 25.09
CA THR A 470 10.37 -36.77 25.55
C THR A 470 11.62 -37.06 24.73
N ASP A 471 12.69 -37.45 25.42
CA ASP A 471 13.90 -38.01 24.83
C ASP A 471 14.17 -39.39 25.45
N SER A 472 14.83 -40.28 24.71
CA SER A 472 15.09 -41.64 25.15
C SER A 472 16.34 -42.22 24.50
N THR A 473 17.14 -42.96 25.26
CA THR A 473 18.39 -43.57 24.79
C THR A 473 18.57 -45.00 25.31
N THR A 474 19.20 -45.86 24.51
CA THR A 474 19.58 -47.22 24.90
C THR A 474 21.05 -47.32 25.28
N PHE A 475 21.36 -48.15 26.28
CA PHE A 475 22.73 -48.50 26.65
C PHE A 475 22.81 -49.97 27.09
N THR A 476 23.99 -50.58 27.00
CA THR A 476 24.17 -52.02 27.28
C THR A 476 25.29 -52.29 28.27
N ILE A 477 24.96 -53.00 29.36
CA ILE A 477 25.94 -53.64 30.24
C ILE A 477 26.33 -54.99 29.63
N LYS A 478 27.58 -55.14 29.20
CA LYS A 478 28.15 -56.40 28.74
C LYS A 478 29.00 -57.04 29.84
N GLU A 479 28.91 -58.35 29.95
CA GLU A 479 29.72 -59.16 30.87
C GLU A 479 30.72 -60.00 30.08
N THR A 480 31.97 -60.00 30.52
CA THR A 480 33.07 -60.76 29.91
C THR A 480 33.61 -61.80 30.88
N SER A 481 33.72 -63.04 30.42
CA SER A 481 34.44 -64.12 31.11
C SER A 481 35.95 -63.87 31.03
N GLY A 482 36.66 -64.00 32.16
CA GLY A 482 38.13 -63.98 32.17
C GLY A 482 38.72 -65.13 31.35
N GLU A 483 39.73 -64.83 30.54
CA GLU A 483 40.39 -65.80 29.65
C GLU A 483 41.41 -66.67 30.42
N ILE A 484 41.54 -67.94 30.04
CA ILE A 484 42.17 -68.99 30.87
C ILE A 484 43.42 -69.56 30.17
N CYS A 485 44.57 -69.68 30.85
CA CYS A 485 45.74 -70.36 30.29
C CYS A 485 46.54 -71.23 31.30
N ALA A 486 46.39 -72.55 31.21
CA ALA A 486 47.31 -73.52 31.81
C ALA A 486 47.23 -74.88 31.09
N ASN A 487 48.27 -75.24 30.34
CA ASN A 487 48.43 -76.57 29.73
C ASN A 487 49.36 -77.42 30.61
N LEU A 488 48.94 -78.66 30.94
CA LEU A 488 49.74 -79.60 31.74
C LEU A 488 50.60 -80.51 30.86
N THR A 489 51.86 -80.70 31.23
CA THR A 489 52.78 -81.68 30.61
C THR A 489 53.34 -82.65 31.65
N TRP A 490 52.99 -83.93 31.54
CA TRP A 490 53.54 -85.00 32.38
C TRP A 490 55.03 -85.25 32.10
N LEU A 491 55.80 -85.57 33.15
CA LEU A 491 57.23 -85.85 33.07
C LEU A 491 57.60 -87.32 33.42
N PRO A 492 58.82 -87.77 33.12
CA PRO A 492 59.29 -89.10 33.53
C PRO A 492 59.33 -89.28 35.06
N PRO A 493 59.02 -90.48 35.58
CA PRO A 493 58.76 -91.72 34.86
C PRO A 493 57.32 -91.85 34.31
N ILE A 494 56.38 -91.02 34.75
CA ILE A 494 54.95 -91.12 34.42
C ILE A 494 54.68 -90.95 32.91
N SER A 495 55.34 -90.00 32.25
CA SER A 495 55.19 -89.82 30.79
C SER A 495 55.74 -90.99 29.97
N LEU A 496 56.54 -91.86 30.58
CA LEU A 496 57.10 -93.07 29.95
C LEU A 496 56.26 -94.33 30.20
N ASN A 497 55.10 -94.22 30.86
CA ASN A 497 54.20 -95.35 31.20
C ASN A 497 54.91 -96.52 31.91
N LYS A 498 55.96 -96.26 32.70
CA LYS A 498 56.71 -97.31 33.39
C LYS A 498 55.89 -97.87 34.56
N THR A 499 55.70 -99.19 34.57
CA THR A 499 55.08 -99.93 35.67
C THR A 499 55.87 -99.73 36.97
N VAL A 500 55.22 -99.18 37.99
CA VAL A 500 55.79 -99.00 39.34
C VAL A 500 55.61 -100.31 40.12
N GLN A 501 56.45 -100.58 41.12
CA GLN A 501 56.29 -101.73 42.01
C GLN A 501 55.35 -101.35 43.15
N GLY A 502 54.32 -102.17 43.44
CA GLY A 502 53.45 -101.94 44.59
C GLY A 502 54.24 -102.05 45.89
N GLY A 503 53.83 -101.31 46.93
CA GLY A 503 54.59 -101.15 48.16
C GLY A 503 55.78 -100.19 48.02
N SER A 504 55.83 -99.43 46.93
CA SER A 504 56.91 -98.49 46.61
C SER A 504 56.40 -97.07 46.37
N VAL A 505 57.32 -96.12 46.28
CA VAL A 505 57.00 -94.70 46.06
C VAL A 505 56.89 -94.41 44.56
N MET A 506 55.75 -93.85 44.17
CA MET A 506 55.44 -93.39 42.81
C MET A 506 55.71 -91.88 42.67
N PRO A 507 56.80 -91.46 41.99
CA PRO A 507 57.11 -90.05 41.79
C PRO A 507 56.26 -89.45 40.67
N ILE A 508 55.22 -88.70 41.06
CA ILE A 508 54.33 -87.93 40.21
C ILE A 508 54.98 -86.60 39.84
N LYS A 509 55.13 -86.33 38.55
CA LYS A 509 55.85 -85.15 38.04
C LYS A 509 55.18 -84.54 36.81
N PHE A 510 55.01 -83.22 36.81
CA PHE A 510 54.51 -82.45 35.66
C PHE A 510 55.03 -81.00 35.67
N THR A 511 54.85 -80.31 34.56
CA THR A 511 54.98 -78.85 34.43
C THR A 511 53.65 -78.25 33.97
N LEU A 512 53.41 -76.97 34.25
CA LEU A 512 52.33 -76.18 33.66
C LEU A 512 52.90 -75.09 32.75
N GLN A 513 52.24 -74.82 31.63
CA GLN A 513 52.63 -73.76 30.70
C GLN A 513 51.44 -72.89 30.25
N CYS A 514 51.66 -71.58 30.13
CA CYS A 514 50.75 -70.63 29.47
C CYS A 514 51.49 -70.00 28.28
N GLN A 515 50.91 -70.07 27.09
CA GLN A 515 51.45 -69.49 25.83
C GLN A 515 52.91 -69.87 25.50
N GLY A 516 53.43 -70.96 26.09
CA GLY A 516 54.81 -71.46 25.93
C GLY A 516 55.70 -71.28 27.17
N GLU A 517 55.39 -70.32 28.04
CA GLU A 517 56.13 -70.04 29.26
C GLU A 517 55.67 -70.89 30.45
N PHE A 518 56.59 -71.22 31.36
CA PHE A 518 56.29 -72.05 32.54
C PHE A 518 55.56 -71.27 33.64
N VAL A 519 54.43 -71.81 34.10
CA VAL A 519 53.61 -71.18 35.16
C VAL A 519 53.82 -71.89 36.50
N ARG A 520 54.29 -71.13 37.49
CA ARG A 520 54.31 -71.53 38.90
C ARG A 520 53.09 -70.95 39.61
N ASN A 521 52.11 -71.79 39.92
CA ASN A 521 50.92 -71.43 40.68
C ASN A 521 50.85 -72.33 41.92
N GLU A 522 50.84 -71.71 43.10
CA GLU A 522 50.82 -72.40 44.40
C GLU A 522 49.42 -72.88 44.82
N SER A 523 48.40 -72.65 44.00
CA SER A 523 47.02 -73.09 44.23
C SER A 523 46.71 -74.46 43.61
N VAL A 524 47.68 -75.08 42.93
CA VAL A 524 47.48 -76.35 42.20
C VAL A 524 47.17 -77.48 43.19
N LEU A 525 46.12 -78.23 42.87
CA LEU A 525 45.63 -79.37 43.64
C LEU A 525 45.87 -80.66 42.86
N ILE A 526 46.49 -81.66 43.48
CA ILE A 526 46.57 -83.02 42.93
C ILE A 526 45.54 -83.90 43.66
N SER A 527 44.76 -84.66 42.90
CA SER A 527 43.80 -85.65 43.39
C SER A 527 44.26 -87.05 42.95
N ILE A 528 44.21 -88.04 43.85
CA ILE A 528 44.62 -89.42 43.55
C ILE A 528 43.56 -90.41 44.03
N TYR A 529 43.08 -91.23 43.11
CA TYR A 529 42.10 -92.29 43.35
C TYR A 529 42.77 -93.64 43.11
N GLU A 530 42.51 -94.62 43.96
CA GLU A 530 42.70 -96.04 43.61
C GLU A 530 41.46 -96.54 42.85
N ILE A 531 41.68 -97.20 41.71
CA ILE A 531 40.65 -97.87 40.89
C ILE A 531 40.65 -99.34 41.28
N LEU A 532 39.58 -99.77 41.94
CA LEU A 532 39.40 -101.12 42.46
C LEU A 532 39.17 -102.15 41.33
N PRO A 533 39.33 -103.46 41.59
CA PRO A 533 39.23 -104.50 40.56
C PRO A 533 37.86 -104.62 39.85
N ASP A 534 36.79 -104.06 40.43
CA ASP A 534 35.46 -103.97 39.82
C ASP A 534 35.28 -102.74 38.91
N GLY A 535 36.27 -101.83 38.87
CA GLY A 535 36.26 -100.59 38.12
C GLY A 535 35.71 -99.38 38.88
N THR A 536 35.38 -99.52 40.17
CA THR A 536 35.00 -98.37 41.03
C THR A 536 36.21 -97.58 41.49
N GLU A 537 36.00 -96.31 41.83
CA GLU A 537 37.04 -95.39 42.33
C GLU A 537 36.83 -95.13 43.83
N THR A 538 37.92 -95.11 44.58
CA THR A 538 37.95 -94.72 45.99
C THR A 538 37.73 -93.21 46.17
N ASP A 539 37.40 -92.78 47.39
CA ASP A 539 37.46 -91.35 47.75
C ASP A 539 38.88 -90.82 47.47
N PRO A 540 39.03 -89.63 46.84
CA PRO A 540 40.34 -89.13 46.45
C PRO A 540 41.20 -88.68 47.63
N VAL A 541 42.48 -89.07 47.59
CA VAL A 541 43.51 -88.45 48.41
C VAL A 541 43.90 -87.11 47.77
N LEU A 542 43.55 -86.02 48.46
CA LEU A 542 43.79 -84.66 47.99
C LEU A 542 45.12 -84.10 48.52
N TYR A 543 45.91 -83.51 47.62
CA TYR A 543 47.18 -82.86 47.91
C TYR A 543 47.14 -81.39 47.42
N PRO A 544 46.59 -80.45 48.22
CA PRO A 544 46.69 -79.02 47.95
C PRO A 544 48.08 -78.52 48.37
N TYR A 545 48.78 -77.81 47.49
CA TYR A 545 50.03 -77.14 47.86
C TYR A 545 49.77 -76.05 48.93
N GLY A 546 50.68 -75.89 49.90
CA GLY A 546 50.55 -74.88 50.97
C GLY A 546 49.57 -75.21 52.11
N SER A 547 48.83 -76.33 52.03
CA SER A 547 47.80 -76.71 53.03
C SER A 547 48.34 -77.12 54.42
N GLY A 548 49.67 -77.17 54.57
CA GLY A 548 50.37 -77.29 55.84
C GLY A 548 51.75 -76.63 55.71
N SER A 549 52.33 -76.17 56.84
CA SER A 549 53.65 -75.54 56.85
C SER A 549 54.61 -76.27 57.81
N PRO A 550 55.69 -76.90 57.32
CA PRO A 550 56.02 -77.11 55.90
C PRO A 550 54.97 -77.98 55.19
N ASN A 551 54.96 -77.93 53.85
CA ASN A 551 54.17 -78.84 53.02
C ASN A 551 54.36 -80.31 53.46
N PRO A 552 53.40 -81.20 53.15
CA PRO A 552 53.65 -82.64 53.18
C PRO A 552 54.98 -82.94 52.49
N ALA A 553 55.90 -83.66 53.16
CA ALA A 553 57.27 -83.88 52.68
C ALA A 553 57.36 -84.58 51.31
N GLU A 554 56.22 -85.11 50.86
CA GLU A 554 56.00 -85.75 49.58
C GLU A 554 55.73 -84.75 48.44
N TYR A 555 55.18 -83.54 48.67
CA TYR A 555 54.78 -82.59 47.63
C TYR A 555 55.60 -81.27 47.63
N ALA A 556 56.40 -81.09 46.58
CA ALA A 556 57.23 -79.91 46.34
C ALA A 556 57.02 -79.31 44.93
N ILE A 557 57.42 -78.03 44.78
CA ILE A 557 57.60 -77.37 43.49
C ILE A 557 59.08 -76.98 43.38
N THR A 558 59.78 -77.54 42.40
CA THR A 558 61.23 -77.40 42.20
C THR A 558 61.48 -76.78 40.82
N GLY A 559 61.72 -75.47 40.79
CA GLY A 559 61.75 -74.71 39.53
C GLY A 559 60.38 -74.76 38.83
N PRO A 560 60.31 -75.09 37.52
CA PRO A 560 59.04 -75.20 36.78
C PRO A 560 58.29 -76.52 37.03
N MET A 561 58.81 -77.41 37.88
CA MET A 561 58.31 -78.78 38.06
C MET A 561 57.55 -78.96 39.37
N TYR A 562 56.32 -79.45 39.26
CA TYR A 562 55.53 -79.97 40.38
C TYR A 562 55.95 -81.43 40.60
N HIS A 563 56.22 -81.83 41.84
CA HIS A 563 56.69 -83.19 42.18
C HIS A 563 56.03 -83.67 43.48
N LEU A 564 55.17 -84.70 43.37
CA LEU A 564 54.57 -85.44 44.48
C LEU A 564 55.14 -86.87 44.54
N ASN A 565 55.54 -87.37 45.72
CA ASN A 565 56.01 -88.74 45.95
C ASN A 565 54.91 -89.58 46.63
N TYR A 566 54.05 -90.23 45.86
CA TYR A 566 52.91 -90.97 46.42
C TYR A 566 53.30 -92.40 46.84
N PRO A 567 53.07 -92.83 48.10
CA PRO A 567 53.28 -94.22 48.51
C PRO A 567 52.16 -95.13 47.96
N THR A 568 52.52 -96.19 47.23
CA THR A 568 51.55 -97.15 46.68
C THR A 568 51.37 -98.38 47.58
N ALA A 569 50.16 -98.95 47.63
CA ALA A 569 49.89 -100.18 48.37
C ALA A 569 50.63 -101.39 47.79
N GLU A 570 50.90 -102.41 48.61
CA GLU A 570 51.56 -103.65 48.18
C GLU A 570 50.68 -104.45 47.19
N GLY A 571 51.26 -104.88 46.07
CA GLY A 571 50.58 -105.68 45.05
C GLY A 571 50.31 -104.96 43.72
N VAL A 572 49.29 -105.44 43.00
CA VAL A 572 48.86 -104.92 41.68
C VAL A 572 47.64 -104.03 41.88
N HIS A 573 47.85 -102.73 41.77
CA HIS A 573 46.87 -101.66 42.00
C HIS A 573 46.85 -100.70 40.82
N ARG A 574 45.66 -100.19 40.48
CA ARG A 574 45.50 -99.15 39.45
C ARG A 574 45.20 -97.84 40.15
N TYR A 575 45.90 -96.78 39.77
CA TYR A 575 45.68 -95.43 40.30
C TYR A 575 45.31 -94.48 39.16
N ARG A 576 44.39 -93.55 39.43
CA ARG A 576 44.19 -92.34 38.62
C ARG A 576 44.72 -91.15 39.38
N ILE A 577 45.46 -90.30 38.67
CA ILE A 577 45.95 -89.01 39.15
C ILE A 577 45.26 -87.93 38.33
N GLU A 578 44.71 -86.93 38.99
CA GLU A 578 44.12 -85.74 38.37
C GLU A 578 44.74 -84.47 38.95
N VAL A 579 44.88 -83.44 38.13
CA VAL A 579 45.47 -82.17 38.55
C VAL A 579 44.50 -81.04 38.24
N TYR A 580 44.21 -80.23 39.25
CA TYR A 580 43.22 -79.16 39.20
C TYR A 580 43.82 -77.78 39.48
N LEU A 581 43.21 -76.77 38.88
CA LEU A 581 43.44 -75.36 39.13
C LEU A 581 42.16 -74.72 39.69
N PRO A 582 42.20 -74.14 40.91
CA PRO A 582 41.11 -73.30 41.40
C PRO A 582 40.93 -72.03 40.55
N LEU A 583 39.70 -71.78 40.13
CA LEU A 583 39.27 -70.56 39.44
C LEU A 583 38.58 -69.55 40.39
N SER A 584 38.29 -69.95 41.63
CA SER A 584 37.68 -69.12 42.68
C SER A 584 38.56 -69.12 43.94
N ALA A 585 38.56 -68.00 44.67
CA ALA A 585 39.34 -67.84 45.91
C ALA A 585 38.82 -68.71 47.08
N ASP A 586 37.62 -69.25 46.97
CA ASP A 586 37.03 -70.23 47.91
C ASP A 586 37.41 -71.69 47.59
N GLY A 587 38.11 -71.95 46.49
CA GLY A 587 38.52 -73.29 46.06
C GLY A 587 37.40 -74.18 45.51
N THR A 588 36.16 -73.70 45.42
CA THR A 588 35.00 -74.53 45.01
C THR A 588 34.90 -74.77 43.50
N ASN A 589 35.39 -73.83 42.69
CA ASN A 589 35.39 -73.93 41.23
C ASN A 589 36.75 -74.46 40.74
N LEU A 590 36.82 -75.75 40.41
CA LEU A 590 38.05 -76.45 40.03
C LEU A 590 38.08 -76.79 38.53
N GLN A 591 39.11 -76.34 37.81
CA GLN A 591 39.38 -76.72 36.43
C GLN A 591 40.34 -77.92 36.38
N LEU A 592 39.92 -79.03 35.75
CA LEU A 592 40.80 -80.17 35.47
C LEU A 592 41.83 -79.79 34.38
N LEU A 593 43.11 -79.80 34.73
CA LEU A 593 44.24 -79.53 33.83
C LEU A 593 44.77 -80.79 33.14
N GLY A 594 44.56 -81.97 33.74
CA GLY A 594 44.98 -83.25 33.13
C GLY A 594 44.82 -84.45 34.06
N THR A 595 44.58 -85.60 33.43
CA THR A 595 44.37 -86.91 34.08
C THR A 595 45.46 -87.90 33.64
N LYS A 596 45.78 -88.86 34.51
CA LYS A 596 46.72 -89.95 34.23
C LYS A 596 46.39 -91.22 35.02
N ASP A 597 46.12 -92.29 34.29
CA ASP A 597 46.05 -93.65 34.85
C ASP A 597 47.43 -94.34 34.86
N LEU A 598 47.68 -95.12 35.91
CA LEU A 598 48.86 -95.97 36.11
C LEU A 598 48.50 -97.30 36.76
N LEU A 599 49.37 -98.32 36.61
CA LEU A 599 49.21 -99.66 37.15
C LEU A 599 50.53 -100.11 37.81
N THR A 600 50.47 -100.69 39.01
CA THR A 600 51.62 -101.29 39.69
C THR A 600 51.77 -102.79 39.36
N LYS A 601 52.98 -103.32 39.57
CA LYS A 601 53.27 -104.77 39.57
C LYS A 601 53.48 -105.30 41.00
N GLY A 602 53.12 -106.56 41.23
CA GLY A 602 53.42 -107.29 42.46
C GLY A 602 54.87 -107.81 42.53
N ASP A 603 55.16 -108.51 43.63
CA ASP A 603 56.49 -109.05 43.97
C ASP A 603 56.60 -110.53 43.57
N ASP A 604 57.13 -110.81 42.38
CA ASP A 604 57.45 -112.18 41.95
C ASP A 604 58.66 -112.75 42.71
N LYS A 605 58.41 -113.53 43.77
CA LYS A 605 59.40 -114.40 44.43
C LYS A 605 58.99 -115.86 44.24
N ASP A 606 59.82 -116.59 43.49
CA ASP A 606 59.62 -117.98 43.00
C ASP A 606 58.40 -118.13 42.06
N CYS A 607 58.45 -118.85 40.94
CA CYS A 607 59.22 -120.07 40.65
C CYS A 607 60.05 -120.03 39.35
N LYS A 608 60.84 -121.09 39.09
CA LYS A 608 61.77 -121.19 37.95
C LYS A 608 61.70 -122.54 37.22
N SER A 609 60.66 -122.72 36.39
CA SER A 609 60.50 -123.82 35.40
C SER A 609 59.31 -123.46 34.46
N ASP A 610 59.12 -124.02 33.25
CA ASP A 610 59.94 -124.94 32.46
C ASP A 610 59.76 -124.67 30.94
N LYS A 611 60.25 -125.58 30.08
CA LYS A 611 60.25 -125.50 28.61
C LYS A 611 58.87 -125.37 27.96
N SER A 612 58.85 -124.47 26.96
CA SER A 612 58.07 -124.48 25.73
C SER A 612 57.12 -125.66 25.44
N ASN A 613 55.88 -125.35 25.02
CA ASN A 613 55.21 -126.16 24.00
C ASN A 613 54.27 -125.35 23.09
N LYS A 614 53.74 -126.00 22.05
CA LYS A 614 53.13 -125.37 20.86
C LYS A 614 51.69 -125.84 20.63
N SER A 615 50.82 -124.94 20.13
CA SER A 615 49.40 -125.13 19.75
C SER A 615 48.39 -125.32 20.91
N GLY A 616 47.10 -124.96 20.77
CA GLY A 616 46.46 -124.22 19.67
C GLY A 616 44.92 -124.06 19.77
N LYS A 617 44.36 -123.26 18.85
CA LYS A 617 42.92 -123.09 18.46
C LYS A 617 41.81 -123.09 19.54
N SER A 618 41.27 -121.90 19.81
CA SER A 618 39.83 -121.53 19.96
C SER A 618 39.76 -120.02 20.26
N ASP A 619 38.72 -119.24 19.94
CA ASP A 619 37.64 -119.44 18.97
C ASP A 619 37.18 -118.09 18.35
N LYS A 620 36.12 -118.06 17.51
CA LYS A 620 35.65 -116.85 16.81
C LYS A 620 34.75 -115.91 17.63
N SER A 621 35.14 -114.65 17.76
CA SER A 621 34.28 -113.47 17.94
C SER A 621 35.12 -112.18 17.82
N ASP A 622 34.69 -111.08 17.20
CA ASP A 622 33.59 -110.88 16.24
C ASP A 622 33.92 -109.69 15.30
N LYS A 623 33.07 -109.39 14.31
CA LYS A 623 33.29 -108.28 13.36
C LYS A 623 32.85 -106.92 13.91
N SER A 624 33.79 -105.98 14.04
CA SER A 624 33.50 -104.53 14.04
C SER A 624 34.34 -103.80 13.00
N PHE A 625 33.70 -102.93 12.22
CA PHE A 625 34.19 -102.46 10.91
C PHE A 625 35.23 -101.33 11.00
N LYS A 626 35.93 -101.10 9.89
CA LYS A 626 36.58 -99.80 9.60
C LYS A 626 35.55 -98.68 9.72
N SER A 627 35.90 -97.59 10.39
CA SER A 627 35.19 -96.32 10.24
C SER A 627 35.56 -95.70 8.89
N ASP A 628 34.64 -95.75 7.92
CA ASP A 628 34.82 -95.17 6.59
C ASP A 628 34.85 -93.63 6.61
N LYS A 629 35.32 -93.04 5.50
CA LYS A 629 35.19 -91.61 5.23
C LYS A 629 33.71 -91.19 5.30
N SER A 630 33.38 -90.25 6.17
CA SER A 630 32.09 -89.57 6.16
C SER A 630 31.94 -88.77 4.86
N ASN A 631 31.05 -89.25 3.98
CA ASN A 631 30.75 -88.54 2.74
C ASN A 631 29.85 -87.33 2.98
N LYS A 632 30.14 -86.27 2.22
CA LYS A 632 29.28 -85.14 1.87
C LYS A 632 27.80 -85.54 1.77
N SER A 633 27.00 -85.19 2.77
CA SER A 633 25.56 -85.51 2.81
C SER A 633 24.78 -84.72 1.75
N GLY A 634 24.07 -85.45 0.89
CA GLY A 634 23.13 -84.86 -0.07
C GLY A 634 21.79 -84.48 0.54
N LYS A 635 20.98 -83.77 -0.25
CA LYS A 635 19.61 -83.34 0.08
C LYS A 635 18.73 -84.48 0.61
N SER A 636 17.77 -84.13 1.45
CA SER A 636 16.46 -84.80 1.48
C SER A 636 15.35 -83.75 1.35
N ASP A 637 14.70 -83.74 0.18
CA ASP A 637 13.48 -82.96 -0.05
C ASP A 637 12.26 -83.78 0.39
N LYS A 638 11.43 -83.27 1.31
CA LYS A 638 9.95 -83.37 1.30
C LYS A 638 9.27 -82.83 2.58
N SER A 639 8.65 -81.67 2.45
CA SER A 639 7.18 -81.63 2.34
C SER A 639 6.75 -80.38 1.56
N ILE A 640 5.72 -80.50 0.72
CA ILE A 640 5.16 -79.40 -0.08
C ILE A 640 3.64 -79.42 0.06
N LYS A 641 3.11 -78.42 0.75
CA LYS A 641 1.73 -77.85 0.72
C LYS A 641 1.62 -76.93 1.96
N SER A 642 0.97 -75.78 1.93
CA SER A 642 0.30 -75.02 0.85
C SER A 642 0.67 -73.54 1.06
N GLY A 643 0.87 -72.72 0.04
CA GLY A 643 -0.12 -72.36 -0.97
C GLY A 643 -0.54 -70.91 -0.70
N LYS A 644 0.03 -69.96 -1.44
CA LYS A 644 -0.33 -68.54 -1.33
C LYS A 644 -1.80 -68.35 -1.70
N SER A 645 -2.55 -67.71 -0.80
CA SER A 645 -3.76 -66.93 -1.10
C SER A 645 -3.46 -65.51 -0.61
N ASP A 646 -3.46 -64.53 -1.51
CA ASP A 646 -4.63 -63.73 -1.89
C ASP A 646 -5.09 -62.84 -0.72
N LYS A 647 -4.58 -61.61 -0.59
CA LYS A 647 -4.79 -60.43 -1.45
C LYS A 647 -6.20 -59.87 -1.29
N TRP A 648 -6.28 -58.61 -0.84
CA TRP A 648 -7.49 -57.95 -0.35
C TRP A 648 -8.70 -57.94 -1.29
N GLY A 649 -9.88 -58.05 -0.67
CA GLY A 649 -11.22 -57.76 -1.18
C GLY A 649 -12.25 -58.13 -0.08
N LYS A 650 -13.44 -57.53 0.05
CA LYS A 650 -14.17 -56.47 -0.69
C LYS A 650 -15.13 -55.82 0.33
N SER A 651 -15.25 -54.50 0.49
CA SER A 651 -15.78 -53.43 -0.40
C SER A 651 -17.31 -53.35 -0.49
N ASP A 652 -17.87 -52.20 -0.07
CA ASP A 652 -19.16 -51.56 -0.45
C ASP A 652 -19.43 -50.44 0.58
N LYS A 653 -20.01 -49.24 0.33
CA LYS A 653 -20.55 -48.46 -0.82
C LYS A 653 -20.37 -46.95 -0.41
N SER A 654 -20.50 -45.90 -1.24
CA SER A 654 -21.10 -45.72 -2.58
C SER A 654 -20.45 -44.58 -3.42
N ILE A 655 -20.57 -44.72 -4.74
CA ILE A 655 -20.55 -43.70 -5.84
C ILE A 655 -21.12 -42.32 -5.37
N LYS A 656 -20.60 -41.14 -5.76
CA LYS A 656 -20.17 -40.55 -7.07
C LYS A 656 -19.08 -39.47 -6.81
N SER A 657 -18.49 -38.61 -7.69
CA SER A 657 -18.54 -38.23 -9.13
C SER A 657 -17.26 -37.39 -9.44
N ASP A 658 -16.73 -37.16 -10.65
CA ASP A 658 -16.86 -37.82 -11.98
C ASP A 658 -15.65 -37.42 -12.90
N LYS A 659 -15.87 -36.79 -14.07
CA LYS A 659 -14.91 -36.39 -15.14
C LYS A 659 -15.01 -34.89 -15.48
N SER A 660 -14.06 -34.21 -16.16
CA SER A 660 -12.69 -34.49 -16.66
C SER A 660 -12.00 -33.12 -16.98
N ASP A 661 -10.97 -32.85 -17.81
CA ASP A 661 -10.25 -33.57 -18.87
C ASP A 661 -8.87 -32.90 -19.19
N LYS A 662 -8.23 -33.34 -20.28
CA LYS A 662 -7.15 -32.74 -21.12
C LYS A 662 -6.88 -31.22 -21.01
N SER A 663 -5.65 -30.74 -21.23
CA SER A 663 -4.34 -31.43 -21.37
C SER A 663 -3.16 -30.49 -20.98
N SER A 664 -2.00 -30.25 -21.64
CA SER A 664 -1.50 -30.41 -23.03
C SER A 664 0.03 -30.70 -23.03
N LYS A 665 0.74 -30.58 -24.16
CA LYS A 665 2.21 -30.82 -24.27
C LYS A 665 2.84 -29.92 -25.35
N SER A 666 4.18 -29.79 -25.33
CA SER A 666 5.04 -29.18 -26.37
C SER A 666 5.03 -27.62 -26.44
N ASN A 667 6.05 -26.93 -27.00
CA ASN A 667 7.28 -27.44 -27.64
C ASN A 667 8.50 -26.50 -27.48
N LYS A 668 9.65 -26.89 -28.04
CA LYS A 668 10.97 -26.25 -27.91
C LYS A 668 11.57 -25.83 -29.26
N SER A 669 11.99 -24.56 -29.38
CA SER A 669 12.90 -24.01 -30.41
C SER A 669 13.38 -22.62 -29.94
N ASP A 670 14.58 -22.05 -30.13
CA ASP A 670 15.80 -22.18 -30.97
C ASP A 670 16.06 -20.92 -31.83
N LYS A 671 17.22 -20.28 -31.58
CA LYS A 671 18.02 -19.34 -32.40
C LYS A 671 17.33 -18.38 -33.41
N GLY A 672 17.15 -17.12 -32.97
CA GLY A 672 18.13 -16.03 -33.17
C GLY A 672 18.26 -15.34 -34.55
N SER A 673 18.58 -14.04 -34.54
CA SER A 673 19.01 -13.25 -35.71
C SER A 673 19.79 -11.97 -35.31
N LYS A 674 20.75 -11.55 -36.15
CA LYS A 674 21.27 -10.16 -36.30
C LYS A 674 20.44 -9.49 -37.42
N SER A 675 20.44 -8.19 -37.72
CA SER A 675 21.18 -6.97 -37.30
C SER A 675 20.17 -5.76 -37.35
N ASP A 676 20.42 -4.44 -37.45
CA ASP A 676 21.50 -3.67 -38.09
C ASP A 676 21.58 -2.16 -37.69
N LYS A 677 22.45 -1.41 -38.38
CA LYS A 677 22.90 -0.03 -38.07
C LYS A 677 22.05 1.13 -38.62
N SER A 678 22.40 2.34 -38.11
CA SER A 678 22.25 3.70 -38.68
C SER A 678 20.98 4.50 -38.31
N GLY A 679 21.05 5.84 -38.14
CA GLY A 679 22.24 6.71 -38.01
C GLY A 679 21.95 8.23 -38.07
N LYS A 680 22.94 9.06 -37.67
CA LYS A 680 23.20 10.50 -37.99
C LYS A 680 22.02 11.52 -37.93
N SER A 681 22.01 12.44 -36.95
CA SER A 681 22.58 13.83 -36.97
C SER A 681 21.53 14.88 -37.42
N ASP A 682 21.62 16.20 -37.18
CA ASP A 682 22.78 17.11 -36.93
C ASP A 682 22.50 18.26 -35.92
N LYS A 683 23.49 19.17 -35.76
CA LYS A 683 23.62 20.23 -34.73
C LYS A 683 22.63 21.40 -34.82
N TYR A 684 22.58 22.20 -33.74
CA TYR A 684 23.02 23.62 -33.80
C TYR A 684 23.71 24.05 -32.48
N SER A 685 24.42 25.19 -32.47
CA SER A 685 25.40 25.58 -31.42
C SER A 685 25.21 27.01 -30.87
N THR A 686 25.99 27.32 -29.81
CA THR A 686 26.20 28.60 -29.05
C THR A 686 25.50 28.65 -27.67
N GLY A 687 26.14 29.10 -26.57
CA GLY A 687 27.52 29.59 -26.38
C GLY A 687 28.04 29.45 -24.93
N ASN A 688 29.32 29.78 -24.71
CA ASN A 688 30.10 29.70 -23.45
C ASN A 688 30.29 31.15 -22.87
N PRO A 689 30.91 31.43 -21.69
CA PRO A 689 31.42 30.57 -20.59
C PRO A 689 31.10 31.02 -19.14
N GLY A 690 31.46 30.18 -18.15
CA GLY A 690 31.73 30.55 -16.75
C GLY A 690 30.86 29.80 -15.71
N ASN A 691 31.38 29.21 -14.62
CA ASN A 691 32.69 29.33 -13.94
C ASN A 691 33.14 27.96 -13.37
N HIS A 692 34.39 27.80 -12.92
CA HIS A 692 35.02 26.48 -12.72
C HIS A 692 35.90 26.39 -11.44
N LYS A 693 35.61 25.42 -10.56
CA LYS A 693 36.50 24.70 -9.60
C LYS A 693 35.62 23.77 -8.75
N SER A 694 35.70 22.43 -8.80
CA SER A 694 36.83 21.48 -8.79
C SER A 694 37.36 21.17 -7.38
N VAL A 695 37.24 19.89 -7.00
CA VAL A 695 37.80 19.25 -5.80
C VAL A 695 38.38 17.89 -6.24
N GLY A 696 39.68 17.65 -5.98
CA GLY A 696 40.27 16.29 -5.93
C GLY A 696 40.23 15.77 -4.49
N GLY A 697 40.40 14.48 -4.17
CA GLY A 697 41.07 13.42 -4.93
C GLY A 697 42.59 13.42 -4.67
N ALA A 698 43.27 12.31 -4.37
CA ALA A 698 42.84 10.92 -4.12
C ALA A 698 43.98 10.11 -3.44
N GLY A 699 43.73 8.87 -2.99
CA GLY A 699 44.74 7.94 -2.43
C GLY A 699 45.00 8.10 -0.92
N GLU A 700 45.57 7.12 -0.19
CA GLU A 700 45.99 5.74 -0.55
C GLU A 700 46.00 4.82 0.72
N GLN A 701 46.23 3.51 0.55
CA GLN A 701 46.28 2.44 1.57
C GLN A 701 47.74 1.93 1.77
N PRO A 702 48.08 1.04 2.74
CA PRO A 702 47.53 0.80 4.09
C PRO A 702 48.66 0.56 5.15
N ASP A 703 48.28 -0.06 6.28
CA ASP A 703 49.09 -0.87 7.22
C ASP A 703 50.21 -0.24 8.10
N GLY A 704 50.13 -0.53 9.40
CA GLY A 704 51.15 -0.24 10.40
C GLY A 704 50.65 -0.48 11.83
N ARG A 705 51.38 -1.28 12.62
CA ARG A 705 51.15 -1.46 14.07
C ARG A 705 52.17 -0.62 14.83
N ASP A 706 51.83 -0.12 16.03
CA ASP A 706 52.51 -0.52 17.28
C ASP A 706 52.03 0.26 18.52
N ASN A 707 52.68 0.01 19.65
CA ASN A 707 52.18 -0.01 21.03
C ASN A 707 52.73 1.15 21.90
N TRP A 708 52.12 1.38 23.07
CA TRP A 708 52.50 2.32 24.16
C TRP A 708 52.45 3.84 23.82
N GLY A 709 52.27 4.76 24.77
CA GLY A 709 51.91 4.63 26.19
C GLY A 709 52.11 5.92 27.02
N SER A 710 51.59 5.93 28.26
CA SER A 710 51.93 6.81 29.40
C SER A 710 51.54 8.32 29.43
N GLY A 711 50.69 8.67 30.41
CA GLY A 711 50.77 9.92 31.22
C GLY A 711 50.08 11.20 30.70
N ASP A 712 49.79 12.22 31.53
CA ASP A 712 49.76 12.29 33.01
C ASP A 712 48.95 13.54 33.50
N LYS A 713 48.49 13.52 34.77
CA LYS A 713 47.96 14.61 35.65
C LYS A 713 47.21 15.83 35.06
N GLY A 714 45.98 16.01 35.55
CA GLY A 714 45.34 17.32 35.76
C GLY A 714 44.39 17.29 36.97
N LYS A 715 44.75 17.92 38.11
CA LYS A 715 43.96 17.91 39.37
C LYS A 715 43.48 19.31 39.80
N SER A 716 42.18 19.44 40.07
CA SER A 716 41.61 20.23 41.19
C SER A 716 40.10 19.87 41.29
N ASN A 717 39.49 19.46 42.40
CA ASN A 717 39.43 19.90 43.81
C ASN A 717 38.62 21.18 44.07
N GLY A 718 37.55 21.06 44.88
CA GLY A 718 36.72 22.18 45.40
C GLY A 718 35.22 21.93 45.24
N LYS A 719 34.58 21.05 46.04
CA LYS A 719 33.85 21.42 47.28
C LYS A 719 33.00 22.71 47.15
N SER A 720 31.67 22.66 46.98
CA SER A 720 30.58 22.17 47.88
C SER A 720 30.10 23.18 48.93
N ASP A 721 28.78 23.43 49.00
CA ASP A 721 28.05 23.20 50.27
C ASP A 721 26.51 23.05 50.09
N LYS A 722 25.79 22.75 51.18
CA LYS A 722 24.34 22.50 51.25
C LYS A 722 23.59 23.52 52.13
N GLY A 723 22.38 23.93 51.72
CA GLY A 723 21.40 24.61 52.60
C GLY A 723 20.03 24.79 51.92
N LYS A 724 19.01 24.00 52.26
CA LYS A 724 18.01 24.21 53.33
C LYS A 724 16.95 25.30 53.06
N THR A 725 15.83 24.86 52.46
CA THR A 725 14.44 25.04 52.94
C THR A 725 14.04 26.34 53.67
N SER A 726 13.06 27.09 53.14
CA SER A 726 11.70 27.14 53.75
C SER A 726 10.62 27.85 52.89
N SER A 727 9.38 27.43 53.14
CA SER A 727 8.05 27.94 52.76
C SER A 727 7.85 29.44 52.44
N LYS A 728 6.93 29.76 51.48
CA LYS A 728 5.53 30.12 51.80
C LYS A 728 4.59 30.28 50.58
N SER A 729 3.30 30.09 50.87
CA SER A 729 2.08 30.15 50.04
C SER A 729 1.82 31.40 49.19
N LYS A 730 1.12 31.23 48.05
CA LYS A 730 -0.17 31.91 47.78
C LYS A 730 -0.99 31.32 46.61
N TYR A 731 -2.31 31.35 46.77
CA TYR A 731 -3.41 31.16 45.80
C TYR A 731 -4.49 32.21 46.19
N PRO A 732 -5.54 32.46 45.39
CA PRO A 732 -5.59 32.82 43.97
C PRO A 732 -6.20 34.23 43.78
N SER A 733 -6.35 34.69 42.53
CA SER A 733 -7.35 35.71 42.18
C SER A 733 -7.95 35.46 40.81
N LYS A 734 -9.28 35.43 40.70
CA LYS A 734 -10.00 35.39 39.41
C LYS A 734 -9.95 36.76 38.73
N ARG A 735 -9.84 36.77 37.41
CA ARG A 735 -10.74 37.54 36.54
C ARG A 735 -10.95 36.79 35.24
#